data_AF-A0A094AZT5-F1
#
_entry.id   AF-A0A094AZT5-F1
#
_cell.length_a   1.000
_cell.length_b   1.000
_cell.length_c   1.000
_cell.angle_alpha   90.00
_cell.angle_beta   90.00
_cell.angle_gamma   90.00
#
_symmetry.space_group_name_H-M   'P 1'
#
loop_
_entity.id
_entity.type
_entity.pdbx_description
1 polymer ?
#
loop_
_entity_poly.entity_id
_entity_poly.type
_entity_poly.pdbx_seq_one_letter_code
_entity_poly.pdbx_strand_id
1 'polypeptide(L)'
;MCVSSPVKVCTNTTKPLPDSVRSISDGVALRILPLGDSITWGHGSAEGNGYRWALLNLLLPGNPSTTYIGSQRSGSMANNNNEGHPGAVISEIEVFADNSLRLRPNVVLVLAGTNDVNKPFDPAGAPVRLASLIDKLIAACPDAAIVVAQIPPIKDTVANAAAQTFNAAIPDIVGARAILGARVLTVDMGSAMTIGHLGDGLHPDDLGYDIMADVWYSGIQQAAEKGWILEPIAVDPPHNSHIACNTFLTWDPKFGTIATGVGSGDAAFVSGWRPAGLLATGNVVTDNAAFWMDQGDGVRLADMDGDGRDDYLWVHPTTGAVLLYLNGGYSEDGGINWINKGQIATGLGSAQGVIFADINGDGRDDYLWVSPEGEVTAYINGGEQAGAAGGWLWTSIGVIASKGTGTWDNTRFVGEIATGIGNIEGVFLYDLNNDGRADYIWLDKDGGATAFINTRGGSRGLAPTWINVGQIATGVGAPRSEILFADLNGDGKADYLRIHPKTGALEVWFNTGSGGAYMVGDGTRFADMDGDGLDDYLAVSPSGAIELWRNNGFDASSQKWSWEPQGQIATGVAARENIRIADLDGDGLADYLVVDEASGAVVFWRNGGRQADGTWSWTNEGQVATGIGAGVGVEFADIDGDGLADYLWVAEDGAVTAYLNGGSGSDGWIWRSQGVIATGVGATRRDIQFYDIDGDGFVDYLWVNRIDGSVSEWKNGGGFAADGRWQWSAQGQIAKGVGANGLAIHFAIINGNGRADYLNVDPGTGAVTVWVNGCFGESSGGSTDWLTAQCSNPAIADATLPPTVRWNAVDTTSAWVAAVANWHTNTSPADLSFSQAVSHFFHGLEHMYCGTTAGHNGCDQTSYCHDVNHPAGFFILNSFAQIDRMNMNFYEAMSRTQIKITNVIAGFSSTFAPIEDNSAFLNSFLNFVSLGYGILAAPVWNVALKTKYFVDNPNLLGTLKDESNSLVSNGITMSKQTSLGGVVLEVQNTLEETMGNLISFWAQTIIAVNANLFDGSPASIERLSLMIGDGRVIGNIKLPGDGEIQRYIEQAVYAWLIPKAWGKSNGNYHPWILNSGVPCTEEKNNGLSKYMSDETAKKSSVCYEKQLYYFVSAGDFRNCQPNISGVITCSRGMFTALPGMEALDKGTFGNVTKTDLVKGALAGYKANGNRNGWSEADPSHSTTVDTLNKDGIHSPGVVMIPICGVELAYSNWGKEDATNVPGYPCQGLEA
;
A
#
# COMPACT_ATOMS: atom_id res chain seq x y z
N MET A 1 -5.95 0.68 88.61
CA MET A 1 -4.71 1.21 89.23
C MET A 1 -3.53 0.39 88.75
N CYS A 2 -2.74 0.93 87.81
CA CYS A 2 -1.28 1.05 87.88
C CYS A 2 -0.82 1.71 86.59
N VAL A 3 0.07 2.67 86.77
CA VAL A 3 0.61 3.64 85.83
C VAL A 3 2.03 3.20 85.49
N SER A 4 2.45 3.29 84.23
CA SER A 4 3.70 3.94 83.76
C SER A 4 4.15 3.43 82.38
N SER A 5 4.23 4.37 81.44
CA SER A 5 4.96 4.32 80.17
C SER A 5 6.50 4.41 80.41
N PRO A 6 7.41 4.19 79.43
CA PRO A 6 7.18 4.42 77.99
C PRO A 6 7.80 3.45 76.96
N VAL A 7 7.24 3.56 75.75
CA VAL A 7 7.67 3.06 74.43
C VAL A 7 7.51 1.55 74.15
N LYS A 8 6.43 1.23 73.41
CA LYS A 8 6.38 0.08 72.49
C LYS A 8 5.61 0.46 71.22
N VAL A 9 6.23 0.13 70.10
CA VAL A 9 5.62 -0.05 68.78
C VAL A 9 4.32 -0.83 68.92
N CYS A 10 3.23 -0.32 68.36
CA CYS A 10 1.99 -1.08 68.16
C CYS A 10 1.84 -1.36 66.67
N THR A 11 2.05 -2.63 66.33
CA THR A 11 1.61 -3.28 65.09
C THR A 11 0.09 -3.20 64.97
N ASN A 12 -0.40 -2.89 63.76
CA ASN A 12 -1.82 -2.96 63.41
C ASN A 12 -2.42 -4.33 63.76
N THR A 13 -3.51 -4.29 64.51
CA THR A 13 -4.38 -5.43 64.78
C THR A 13 -5.19 -5.75 63.52
N THR A 14 -4.88 -6.87 62.87
CA THR A 14 -5.76 -7.52 61.89
C THR A 14 -7.07 -7.92 62.58
N LYS A 15 -8.19 -7.39 62.09
CA LYS A 15 -9.55 -7.87 62.38
C LYS A 15 -9.63 -9.34 61.92
N PRO A 16 -10.16 -10.29 62.72
CA PRO A 16 -10.31 -11.67 62.25
C PRO A 16 -11.28 -11.71 61.07
N LEU A 17 -10.88 -12.35 59.97
CA LEU A 17 -11.73 -12.63 58.82
C LEU A 17 -12.93 -13.50 59.26
N PRO A 18 -14.16 -13.23 58.79
CA PRO A 18 -15.31 -14.09 59.06
C PRO A 18 -15.10 -15.49 58.48
N ASP A 19 -15.57 -16.51 59.20
CA ASP A 19 -15.56 -17.91 58.77
C ASP A 19 -16.33 -18.10 57.46
N SER A 20 -15.68 -18.76 56.49
CA SER A 20 -16.01 -18.94 55.07
C SER A 20 -15.72 -17.73 54.16
N VAL A 21 -14.53 -17.71 53.57
CA VAL A 21 -14.21 -16.91 52.38
C VAL A 21 -15.15 -17.40 51.27
N ARG A 22 -16.27 -16.71 51.05
CA ARG A 22 -17.11 -16.93 49.86
C ARG A 22 -16.48 -16.15 48.72
N SER A 23 -16.00 -16.88 47.73
CA SER A 23 -15.70 -16.32 46.41
C SER A 23 -16.94 -15.62 45.85
N ILE A 24 -16.79 -14.39 45.34
CA ILE A 24 -17.84 -13.72 44.58
C ILE A 24 -17.95 -14.43 43.23
N SER A 25 -19.16 -14.88 42.89
CA SER A 25 -19.44 -15.60 41.63
C SER A 25 -18.40 -16.69 41.32
N ASP A 26 -18.14 -17.60 42.27
CA ASP A 26 -17.21 -18.73 42.10
C ASP A 26 -15.75 -18.35 41.72
N GLY A 27 -15.33 -17.12 42.04
CA GLY A 27 -13.93 -16.69 41.89
C GLY A 27 -13.62 -15.98 40.58
N VAL A 28 -14.68 -15.60 39.83
CA VAL A 28 -14.62 -14.77 38.62
C VAL A 28 -13.69 -13.57 38.77
N ALA A 29 -12.97 -13.21 37.70
CA ALA A 29 -12.15 -11.99 37.71
C ALA A 29 -13.05 -10.74 37.86
N LEU A 30 -12.63 -9.79 38.68
CA LEU A 30 -13.39 -8.56 38.93
C LEU A 30 -12.66 -7.38 38.30
N ARG A 31 -13.24 -6.79 37.26
CA ARG A 31 -12.79 -5.52 36.66
C ARG A 31 -13.74 -4.42 37.11
N ILE A 32 -13.33 -3.71 38.15
CA ILE A 32 -14.20 -2.78 38.89
C ILE A 32 -13.88 -1.35 38.46
N LEU A 33 -14.92 -0.60 38.05
CA LEU A 33 -14.83 0.85 37.81
C LEU A 33 -15.37 1.63 39.02
N PRO A 34 -14.50 2.25 39.85
CA PRO A 34 -14.92 3.21 40.88
C PRO A 34 -15.21 4.56 40.23
N LEU A 35 -16.48 4.95 40.11
CA LEU A 35 -16.93 6.16 39.42
C LEU A 35 -17.54 7.16 40.41
N GLY A 36 -17.05 8.40 40.42
CA GLY A 36 -17.62 9.42 41.28
C GLY A 36 -16.82 10.70 41.42
N ASP A 37 -16.97 11.37 42.58
CA ASP A 37 -16.32 12.65 42.88
C ASP A 37 -15.05 12.49 43.75
N SER A 38 -14.71 13.52 44.55
CA SER A 38 -13.57 13.51 45.47
C SER A 38 -13.60 12.39 46.50
N ILE A 39 -14.79 11.90 46.88
CA ILE A 39 -14.93 10.77 47.79
C ILE A 39 -14.47 9.49 47.09
N THR A 40 -14.83 9.30 45.82
CA THR A 40 -14.30 8.20 45.01
C THR A 40 -12.80 8.35 44.78
N TRP A 41 -12.28 9.57 44.55
CA TRP A 41 -10.84 9.81 44.42
C TRP A 41 -10.05 9.43 45.69
N GLY A 42 -10.67 9.40 46.86
CA GLY A 42 -10.03 9.08 48.14
C GLY A 42 -9.56 10.31 48.93
N HIS A 43 -10.11 11.49 48.62
CA HIS A 43 -9.77 12.75 49.29
C HIS A 43 -10.09 12.67 50.79
N GLY A 44 -9.19 13.16 51.65
CA GLY A 44 -9.37 13.10 53.10
C GLY A 44 -8.88 11.82 53.77
N SER A 45 -8.54 10.77 53.02
CA SER A 45 -7.84 9.59 53.57
C SER A 45 -6.33 9.86 53.75
N ALA A 46 -5.71 9.24 54.74
CA ALA A 46 -4.31 9.48 55.08
C ALA A 46 -3.33 9.11 53.96
N GLU A 47 -3.67 8.09 53.16
CA GLU A 47 -2.83 7.56 52.09
C GLU A 47 -3.38 7.85 50.68
N GLY A 48 -4.51 8.56 50.57
CA GLY A 48 -5.17 8.84 49.29
C GLY A 48 -5.88 7.63 48.65
N ASN A 49 -5.92 6.48 49.33
CA ASN A 49 -6.53 5.25 48.82
C ASN A 49 -8.07 5.24 48.90
N GLY A 50 -8.66 6.05 49.77
CA GLY A 50 -10.10 6.04 50.03
C GLY A 50 -10.63 4.65 50.45
N TYR A 51 -11.85 4.31 50.04
CA TYR A 51 -12.46 3.01 50.33
C TYR A 51 -11.83 1.84 49.53
N ARG A 52 -11.12 2.15 48.43
CA ARG A 52 -10.65 1.13 47.47
C ARG A 52 -9.68 0.15 48.09
N TRP A 53 -8.81 0.59 48.99
CA TRP A 53 -7.86 -0.31 49.66
C TRP A 53 -8.56 -1.32 50.56
N ALA A 54 -9.48 -0.86 51.42
CA ALA A 54 -10.23 -1.74 52.30
C ALA A 54 -11.13 -2.70 51.50
N LEU A 55 -11.76 -2.20 50.43
CA LEU A 55 -12.59 -3.03 49.55
C LEU A 55 -11.77 -4.09 48.81
N LEU A 56 -10.60 -3.74 48.28
CA LEU A 56 -9.72 -4.69 47.62
C LEU A 56 -9.27 -5.81 48.59
N ASN A 57 -8.95 -5.48 49.84
CA ASN A 57 -8.60 -6.46 50.87
C ASN A 57 -9.76 -7.42 51.23
N LEU A 58 -11.01 -6.98 51.07
CA LEU A 58 -12.19 -7.85 51.24
C LEU A 58 -12.41 -8.79 50.04
N LEU A 59 -12.01 -8.36 48.83
CA LEU A 59 -12.24 -9.10 47.57
C LEU A 59 -11.13 -10.10 47.25
N LEU A 60 -9.86 -9.72 47.41
CA LEU A 60 -8.70 -10.55 47.01
C LEU A 60 -8.68 -11.98 47.57
N PRO A 61 -9.11 -12.26 48.82
CA PRO A 61 -9.14 -13.63 49.32
C PRO A 61 -10.06 -14.58 48.53
N GLY A 62 -11.14 -14.06 47.93
CA GLY A 62 -12.12 -14.84 47.16
C GLY A 62 -12.01 -14.67 45.64
N ASN A 63 -11.40 -13.58 45.18
CA ASN A 63 -11.27 -13.18 43.77
C ASN A 63 -9.87 -12.56 43.57
N PRO A 64 -8.81 -13.38 43.42
CA PRO A 64 -7.43 -12.90 43.41
C PRO A 64 -7.10 -12.00 42.21
N SER A 65 -7.84 -12.13 41.10
CA SER A 65 -7.69 -11.33 39.88
C SER A 65 -8.53 -10.04 39.89
N THR A 66 -8.75 -9.44 41.07
CA THR A 66 -9.51 -8.18 41.18
C THR A 66 -8.65 -6.99 40.76
N THR A 67 -9.08 -6.26 39.75
CA THR A 67 -8.44 -5.03 39.23
C THR A 67 -9.40 -3.85 39.28
N TYR A 68 -8.88 -2.67 39.64
CA TYR A 68 -9.58 -1.41 39.45
C TYR A 68 -9.18 -0.81 38.10
N ILE A 69 -10.13 -0.17 37.45
CA ILE A 69 -9.96 0.55 36.18
C ILE A 69 -10.49 1.97 36.33
N GLY A 70 -10.04 2.88 35.46
CA GLY A 70 -10.25 4.30 35.67
C GLY A 70 -9.16 5.16 35.03
N SER A 71 -9.51 6.33 34.49
CA SER A 71 -8.52 7.25 33.90
C SER A 71 -7.74 8.06 34.94
N GLN A 72 -8.16 8.03 36.21
CA GLN A 72 -7.48 8.68 37.33
C GLN A 72 -6.70 7.64 38.14
N ARG A 73 -5.59 8.09 38.76
CA ARG A 73 -4.83 7.30 39.73
C ARG A 73 -4.69 8.09 41.02
N SER A 74 -5.01 7.48 42.16
CA SER A 74 -4.81 8.11 43.46
C SER A 74 -4.59 7.12 44.59
N GLY A 75 -3.68 7.48 45.48
CA GLY A 75 -3.31 6.69 46.65
C GLY A 75 -2.04 5.85 46.48
N SER A 76 -1.56 5.30 47.60
CA SER A 76 -0.33 4.50 47.70
C SER A 76 -0.47 3.03 47.26
N MET A 77 -1.70 2.54 47.04
CA MET A 77 -1.93 1.14 46.67
C MET A 77 -1.50 0.85 45.22
N ALA A 78 -1.02 -0.36 44.93
CA ALA A 78 -0.60 -0.75 43.58
C ALA A 78 -1.77 -0.71 42.56
N ASN A 79 -2.96 -1.12 42.99
CA ASN A 79 -4.17 -1.10 42.19
C ASN A 79 -4.95 0.21 42.43
N ASN A 80 -4.40 1.36 42.01
CA ASN A 80 -4.93 2.68 42.38
C ASN A 80 -5.76 3.40 41.29
N ASN A 81 -6.11 2.70 40.22
CA ASN A 81 -6.96 3.25 39.16
C ASN A 81 -8.37 3.56 39.68
N ASN A 82 -8.96 4.64 39.18
CA ASN A 82 -10.33 5.06 39.47
C ASN A 82 -10.83 6.12 38.50
N GLU A 83 -12.11 6.43 38.57
CA GLU A 83 -12.74 7.54 37.83
C GLU A 83 -13.40 8.50 38.83
N GLY A 84 -12.64 8.88 39.87
CA GLY A 84 -13.02 9.85 40.88
C GLY A 84 -12.54 11.26 40.51
N HIS A 85 -13.45 12.22 40.39
CA HIS A 85 -13.11 13.59 39.96
C HIS A 85 -13.42 14.62 41.04
N PRO A 86 -12.39 15.11 41.77
CA PRO A 86 -12.61 16.08 42.84
C PRO A 86 -13.37 17.32 42.39
N GLY A 87 -14.51 17.56 43.03
CA GLY A 87 -15.35 18.74 42.79
C GLY A 87 -16.34 18.63 41.63
N ALA A 88 -16.37 17.51 40.90
CA ALA A 88 -17.24 17.29 39.75
C ALA A 88 -18.70 17.06 40.17
N VAL A 89 -19.64 17.66 39.42
CA VAL A 89 -21.09 17.36 39.52
C VAL A 89 -21.47 16.17 38.63
N ILE A 90 -22.67 15.61 38.78
CA ILE A 90 -23.09 14.39 38.07
C ILE A 90 -22.93 14.50 36.55
N SER A 91 -23.25 15.65 35.95
CA SER A 91 -23.12 15.84 34.49
C SER A 91 -21.67 15.82 34.00
N GLU A 92 -20.71 16.20 34.84
CA GLU A 92 -19.29 16.13 34.53
C GLU A 92 -18.78 14.70 34.73
N ILE A 93 -19.20 14.03 35.80
CA ILE A 93 -18.92 12.60 36.04
C ILE A 93 -19.45 11.75 34.88
N GLU A 94 -20.61 12.11 34.31
CA GLU A 94 -21.16 11.46 33.12
C GLU A 94 -20.26 11.60 31.89
N VAL A 95 -19.56 12.73 31.72
CA VAL A 95 -18.55 12.90 30.67
C VAL A 95 -17.30 12.08 31.00
N PHE A 96 -16.80 12.16 32.23
CA PHE A 96 -15.59 11.42 32.63
C PHE A 96 -15.75 9.90 32.58
N ALA A 97 -16.97 9.39 32.75
CA ALA A 97 -17.24 7.97 32.59
C ALA A 97 -16.81 7.43 31.20
N ASP A 98 -16.85 8.26 30.14
CA ASP A 98 -16.42 7.85 28.79
C ASP A 98 -14.96 7.39 28.74
N ASN A 99 -14.11 7.95 29.60
CA ASN A 99 -12.70 7.60 29.66
C ASN A 99 -12.45 6.14 30.09
N SER A 100 -13.43 5.51 30.75
CA SER A 100 -13.24 4.19 31.36
C SER A 100 -14.29 3.16 30.97
N LEU A 101 -15.40 3.56 30.36
CA LEU A 101 -16.42 2.61 29.89
C LEU A 101 -15.89 1.72 28.76
N ARG A 102 -14.91 2.19 27.98
CA ARG A 102 -14.19 1.38 26.98
C ARG A 102 -13.44 0.19 27.59
N LEU A 103 -13.05 0.28 28.87
CA LEU A 103 -12.34 -0.78 29.58
C LEU A 103 -13.26 -1.95 29.99
N ARG A 104 -14.53 -1.94 29.56
CA ARG A 104 -15.54 -3.00 29.76
C ARG A 104 -15.56 -3.52 31.22
N PRO A 105 -15.88 -2.69 32.22
CA PRO A 105 -16.07 -3.15 33.60
C PRO A 105 -17.17 -4.22 33.66
N ASN A 106 -16.98 -5.27 34.47
CA ASN A 106 -18.08 -6.15 34.86
C ASN A 106 -18.76 -5.70 36.17
N VAL A 107 -18.16 -4.74 36.89
CA VAL A 107 -18.74 -4.10 38.08
C VAL A 107 -18.49 -2.58 38.04
N VAL A 108 -19.53 -1.77 38.23
CA VAL A 108 -19.40 -0.30 38.31
C VAL A 108 -19.92 0.18 39.67
N LEU A 109 -19.10 0.92 40.41
CA LEU A 109 -19.46 1.51 41.70
C LEU A 109 -19.71 3.01 41.50
N VAL A 110 -20.97 3.44 41.62
CA VAL A 110 -21.37 4.82 41.31
C VAL A 110 -21.65 5.60 42.60
N LEU A 111 -20.83 6.60 42.90
CA LEU A 111 -21.07 7.58 43.96
C LEU A 111 -20.98 8.99 43.37
N ALA A 112 -22.15 9.54 43.00
CA ALA A 112 -22.25 10.82 42.33
C ALA A 112 -23.39 11.65 42.94
N GLY A 113 -23.19 12.97 43.05
CA GLY A 113 -24.19 13.91 43.54
C GLY A 113 -23.79 14.71 44.77
N THR A 114 -22.64 14.43 45.40
CA THR A 114 -22.17 15.19 46.57
C THR A 114 -21.99 16.67 46.22
N ASN A 115 -21.37 16.96 45.06
CA ASN A 115 -21.17 18.35 44.63
C ASN A 115 -22.46 19.03 44.13
N ASP A 116 -23.41 18.29 43.57
CA ASP A 116 -24.72 18.82 43.14
C ASP A 116 -25.55 19.35 44.32
N VAL A 117 -25.38 18.77 45.51
CA VAL A 117 -26.08 19.21 46.73
C VAL A 117 -25.25 20.14 47.62
N ASN A 118 -23.91 20.06 47.55
CA ASN A 118 -22.99 20.83 48.40
C ASN A 118 -22.56 22.17 47.79
N LYS A 119 -22.44 22.26 46.47
CA LYS A 119 -22.42 23.53 45.72
C LYS A 119 -23.85 23.70 45.24
N PRO A 120 -24.54 24.85 45.39
CA PRO A 120 -25.97 24.98 45.03
C PRO A 120 -26.19 24.97 43.51
N PHE A 121 -25.81 23.88 42.86
CA PHE A 121 -25.93 23.57 41.45
C PHE A 121 -27.18 22.71 41.27
N ASP A 122 -28.33 23.37 41.20
CA ASP A 122 -29.64 22.74 40.98
C ASP A 122 -29.82 21.34 41.62
N PRO A 123 -29.93 21.26 42.97
CA PRO A 123 -30.16 19.99 43.66
C PRO A 123 -31.44 19.27 43.22
N ALA A 124 -32.43 20.02 42.70
CA ALA A 124 -33.70 19.46 42.22
C ALA A 124 -33.54 18.68 40.90
N GLY A 125 -32.59 19.07 40.04
CA GLY A 125 -32.25 18.36 38.81
C GLY A 125 -31.27 17.19 38.98
N ALA A 126 -30.61 17.06 40.13
CA ALA A 126 -29.64 15.99 40.39
C ALA A 126 -30.20 14.57 40.18
N PRO A 127 -31.44 14.24 40.61
CA PRO A 127 -32.08 12.95 40.29
C PRO A 127 -32.15 12.63 38.78
N VAL A 128 -32.41 13.64 37.95
CA VAL A 128 -32.51 13.45 36.49
C VAL A 128 -31.13 13.22 35.87
N ARG A 129 -30.11 13.94 36.35
CA ARG A 129 -28.72 13.73 35.91
C ARG A 129 -28.21 12.35 36.33
N LEU A 130 -28.52 11.90 37.55
CA LEU A 130 -28.14 10.55 38.00
C LEU A 130 -28.84 9.47 37.17
N ALA A 131 -30.11 9.68 36.84
CA ALA A 131 -30.84 8.82 35.91
C ALA A 131 -30.15 8.74 34.53
N SER A 132 -29.73 9.86 33.95
CA SER A 132 -28.97 9.93 32.69
C SER A 132 -27.66 9.15 32.77
N LEU A 133 -26.88 9.38 33.83
CA LEU A 133 -25.63 8.66 34.08
C LEU A 133 -25.87 7.15 34.14
N ILE A 134 -26.86 6.68 34.91
CA ILE A 134 -27.15 5.24 35.00
C ILE A 134 -27.58 4.68 33.64
N ASP A 135 -28.41 5.39 32.88
CA ASP A 135 -28.84 4.96 31.54
C ASP A 135 -27.65 4.85 30.59
N LYS A 136 -26.69 5.78 30.66
CA LYS A 136 -25.43 5.73 29.91
C LYS A 136 -24.59 4.51 30.28
N LEU A 137 -24.43 4.22 31.58
CA LEU A 137 -23.70 3.04 32.05
C LEU A 137 -24.35 1.73 31.59
N ILE A 138 -25.68 1.64 31.64
CA ILE A 138 -26.43 0.48 31.17
C ILE A 138 -26.26 0.30 29.65
N ALA A 139 -26.32 1.39 28.89
CA ALA A 139 -26.14 1.35 27.44
C ALA A 139 -24.72 0.93 27.05
N ALA A 140 -23.70 1.47 27.72
CA ALA A 140 -22.31 1.21 27.42
C ALA A 140 -21.83 -0.16 27.91
N CYS A 141 -22.33 -0.65 29.04
CA CYS A 141 -21.93 -1.92 29.68
C CYS A 141 -23.16 -2.71 30.15
N PRO A 142 -23.98 -3.26 29.22
CA PRO A 142 -25.24 -3.94 29.57
C PRO A 142 -25.05 -5.23 30.38
N ASP A 143 -23.84 -5.77 30.36
CA ASP A 143 -23.36 -6.95 31.07
C ASP A 143 -22.80 -6.64 32.47
N ALA A 144 -22.50 -5.38 32.77
CA ALA A 144 -21.97 -4.97 34.07
C ALA A 144 -23.02 -4.97 35.18
N ALA A 145 -22.61 -5.34 36.39
CA ALA A 145 -23.37 -5.08 37.60
C ALA A 145 -23.10 -3.65 38.10
N ILE A 146 -24.12 -2.79 38.07
CA ILE A 146 -24.02 -1.40 38.50
C ILE A 146 -24.54 -1.27 39.93
N VAL A 147 -23.66 -0.87 40.86
CA VAL A 147 -23.98 -0.63 42.26
C VAL A 147 -24.00 0.88 42.49
N VAL A 148 -25.17 1.44 42.75
CA VAL A 148 -25.35 2.89 42.94
C VAL A 148 -25.47 3.21 44.43
N ALA A 149 -24.57 4.03 44.95
CA ALA A 149 -24.60 4.45 46.34
C ALA A 149 -25.46 5.70 46.55
N GLN A 150 -26.20 5.70 47.66
CA GLN A 150 -26.57 6.97 48.30
C GLN A 150 -25.30 7.74 48.70
N ILE A 151 -25.34 9.07 48.79
CA ILE A 151 -24.18 9.87 49.19
C ILE A 151 -24.06 9.95 50.73
N PRO A 152 -22.84 10.09 51.29
CA PRO A 152 -22.61 10.22 52.73
C PRO A 152 -23.28 11.47 53.35
N PRO A 153 -23.42 11.52 54.68
CA PRO A 153 -23.85 12.74 55.37
C PRO A 153 -22.89 13.91 55.11
N ILE A 154 -23.42 15.12 55.12
CA ILE A 154 -22.64 16.37 55.01
C ILE A 154 -22.79 17.15 56.31
N LYS A 155 -21.73 17.79 56.81
CA LYS A 155 -21.78 18.55 58.07
C LYS A 155 -22.62 19.83 57.96
N ASP A 156 -22.61 20.48 56.80
CA ASP A 156 -23.47 21.64 56.53
C ASP A 156 -24.95 21.23 56.54
N THR A 157 -25.75 21.88 57.38
CA THR A 157 -27.15 21.46 57.61
C THR A 157 -28.05 21.64 56.38
N VAL A 158 -27.74 22.58 55.49
CA VAL A 158 -28.53 22.84 54.28
C VAL A 158 -28.17 21.82 53.21
N ALA A 159 -26.88 21.64 52.94
CA ALA A 159 -26.40 20.61 52.02
C ALA A 159 -26.81 19.20 52.48
N ASN A 160 -26.80 18.92 53.77
CA ASN A 160 -27.22 17.62 54.30
C ASN A 160 -28.73 17.36 54.13
N ALA A 161 -29.57 18.39 54.27
CA ALA A 161 -31.00 18.27 53.99
C ALA A 161 -31.27 18.02 52.49
N ALA A 162 -30.48 18.66 51.61
CA ALA A 162 -30.50 18.38 50.17
C ALA A 162 -30.00 16.97 49.86
N ALA A 163 -28.92 16.51 50.51
CA ALA A 163 -28.40 15.14 50.39
C ALA A 163 -29.43 14.09 50.82
N GLN A 164 -30.17 14.32 51.92
CA GLN A 164 -31.26 13.44 52.36
C GLN A 164 -32.40 13.37 51.34
N THR A 165 -32.73 14.51 50.72
CA THR A 165 -33.76 14.57 49.67
C THR A 165 -33.32 13.84 48.42
N PHE A 166 -32.06 14.01 48.00
CA PHE A 166 -31.46 13.32 46.86
C PHE A 166 -31.37 11.80 47.11
N ASN A 167 -30.84 11.38 48.27
CA ASN A 167 -30.74 9.97 48.66
C ASN A 167 -32.08 9.25 48.67
N ALA A 168 -33.16 9.93 49.07
CA ALA A 168 -34.51 9.36 49.05
C ALA A 168 -35.02 9.07 47.63
N ALA A 169 -34.51 9.74 46.60
CA ALA A 169 -34.90 9.52 45.20
C ALA A 169 -34.14 8.36 44.53
N ILE A 170 -32.92 8.04 44.99
CA ILE A 170 -32.04 7.04 44.35
C ILE A 170 -32.68 5.64 44.23
N PRO A 171 -33.34 5.08 45.26
CA PRO A 171 -33.98 3.77 45.13
C PRO A 171 -35.05 3.69 44.04
N ASP A 172 -35.84 4.75 43.85
CA ASP A 172 -36.87 4.80 42.80
C ASP A 172 -36.24 4.94 41.40
N ILE A 173 -35.17 5.73 41.27
CA ILE A 173 -34.41 5.88 40.02
C ILE A 173 -33.85 4.53 39.59
N VAL A 174 -33.17 3.84 40.49
CA VAL A 174 -32.56 2.52 40.24
C VAL A 174 -33.62 1.45 40.03
N GLY A 175 -34.67 1.44 40.85
CA GLY A 175 -35.78 0.50 40.76
C GLY A 175 -36.49 0.56 39.40
N ALA A 176 -36.64 1.76 38.82
CA ALA A 176 -37.23 1.92 37.48
C ALA A 176 -36.42 1.20 36.38
N ARG A 177 -35.07 1.24 36.42
CA ARG A 177 -34.21 0.52 35.47
C ARG A 177 -34.14 -0.98 35.77
N ALA A 178 -34.11 -1.35 37.04
CA ALA A 178 -34.12 -2.76 37.45
C ALA A 178 -35.41 -3.49 36.98
N ILE A 179 -36.57 -2.83 37.00
CA ILE A 179 -37.83 -3.36 36.46
C ILE A 179 -37.74 -3.64 34.94
N LEU A 180 -36.96 -2.83 34.22
CA LEU A 180 -36.70 -3.00 32.78
C LEU A 180 -35.63 -4.06 32.48
N GLY A 181 -35.11 -4.75 33.50
CA GLY A 181 -34.15 -5.85 33.36
C GLY A 181 -32.68 -5.44 33.45
N ALA A 182 -32.37 -4.18 33.75
CA ALA A 182 -30.99 -3.75 33.96
C ALA A 182 -30.38 -4.35 35.24
N ARG A 183 -29.09 -4.70 35.21
CA ARG A 183 -28.32 -5.25 36.33
C ARG A 183 -27.86 -4.14 37.28
N VAL A 184 -28.81 -3.42 37.88
CA VAL A 184 -28.54 -2.25 38.73
C VAL A 184 -29.21 -2.41 40.10
N LEU A 185 -28.49 -2.03 41.16
CA LEU A 185 -29.02 -2.02 42.54
C LEU A 185 -28.50 -0.82 43.33
N THR A 186 -29.20 -0.48 44.42
CA THR A 186 -28.84 0.62 45.31
C THR A 186 -28.19 0.10 46.59
N VAL A 187 -27.18 0.81 47.10
CA VAL A 187 -26.64 0.62 48.46
C VAL A 187 -26.82 1.88 49.30
N ASP A 188 -27.12 1.68 50.59
CA ASP A 188 -27.32 2.76 51.55
C ASP A 188 -26.00 3.15 52.23
N MET A 189 -25.26 4.04 51.57
CA MET A 189 -24.06 4.66 52.14
C MET A 189 -24.40 5.79 53.12
N GLY A 190 -25.59 6.40 52.97
CA GLY A 190 -25.99 7.60 53.67
C GLY A 190 -26.28 7.34 55.16
N SER A 191 -26.92 6.23 55.48
CA SER A 191 -27.21 5.83 56.87
C SER A 191 -26.08 5.02 57.52
N ALA A 192 -25.16 4.47 56.72
CA ALA A 192 -24.01 3.71 57.19
C ALA A 192 -22.99 4.59 57.94
N MET A 193 -22.97 5.90 57.68
CA MET A 193 -22.03 6.85 58.27
C MET A 193 -22.69 7.94 59.10
N THR A 194 -21.90 8.59 59.94
CA THR A 194 -22.30 9.78 60.69
C THR A 194 -21.32 10.93 60.42
N ILE A 195 -21.69 12.16 60.79
CA ILE A 195 -20.79 13.33 60.69
C ILE A 195 -19.46 13.11 61.42
N GLY A 196 -19.43 12.22 62.43
CA GLY A 196 -18.21 11.87 63.16
C GLY A 196 -17.20 11.04 62.37
N HIS A 197 -17.56 10.54 61.19
CA HIS A 197 -16.68 9.81 60.27
C HIS A 197 -16.17 10.70 59.12
N LEU A 198 -16.30 12.03 59.24
CA LEU A 198 -15.87 13.00 58.22
C LEU A 198 -14.67 13.80 58.74
N GLY A 199 -13.56 13.78 58.01
CA GLY A 199 -12.33 14.48 58.40
C GLY A 199 -12.43 16.00 58.34
N ASP A 200 -13.11 16.53 57.32
CA ASP A 200 -13.31 17.97 57.10
C ASP A 200 -14.78 18.41 57.12
N GLY A 201 -15.69 17.47 57.38
CA GLY A 201 -17.14 17.68 57.36
C GLY A 201 -17.81 17.44 56.01
N LEU A 202 -17.06 17.02 54.99
CA LEU A 202 -17.58 16.59 53.69
C LEU A 202 -17.02 15.22 53.28
N HIS A 203 -15.70 15.05 53.41
CA HIS A 203 -14.99 13.84 53.02
C HIS A 203 -14.85 12.87 54.20
N PRO A 204 -15.05 11.55 53.98
CA PRO A 204 -14.78 10.54 55.00
C PRO A 204 -13.33 10.59 55.51
N ASP A 205 -13.14 10.29 56.80
CA ASP A 205 -11.82 9.92 57.32
C ASP A 205 -11.53 8.43 57.04
N ASP A 206 -10.36 7.93 57.45
CA ASP A 206 -9.97 6.53 57.18
C ASP A 206 -10.99 5.51 57.71
N LEU A 207 -11.60 5.78 58.88
CA LEU A 207 -12.64 4.92 59.44
C LEU A 207 -13.95 5.00 58.63
N GLY A 208 -14.30 6.19 58.15
CA GLY A 208 -15.42 6.38 57.24
C GLY A 208 -15.23 5.62 55.93
N TYR A 209 -14.03 5.64 55.36
CA TYR A 209 -13.70 4.88 54.14
C TYR A 209 -13.71 3.35 54.35
N ASP A 210 -13.33 2.85 55.52
CA ASP A 210 -13.49 1.44 55.88
C ASP A 210 -14.97 1.02 55.91
N ILE A 211 -15.84 1.86 56.47
CA ILE A 211 -17.29 1.62 56.47
C ILE A 211 -17.84 1.61 55.04
N MET A 212 -17.38 2.52 54.18
CA MET A 212 -17.79 2.53 52.77
C MET A 212 -17.40 1.25 52.05
N ALA A 213 -16.21 0.72 52.32
CA ALA A 213 -15.76 -0.55 51.75
C ALA A 213 -16.69 -1.71 52.13
N ASP A 214 -17.12 -1.80 53.39
CA ASP A 214 -18.08 -2.82 53.85
C ASP A 214 -19.43 -2.71 53.11
N VAL A 215 -19.92 -1.48 52.86
CA VAL A 215 -21.17 -1.24 52.12
C VAL A 215 -21.03 -1.62 50.64
N TRP A 216 -19.93 -1.24 49.99
CA TRP A 216 -19.66 -1.64 48.61
C TRP A 216 -19.54 -3.15 48.46
N TYR A 217 -18.83 -3.81 49.37
CA TYR A 217 -18.66 -5.25 49.38
C TYR A 217 -20.02 -5.96 49.50
N SER A 218 -20.91 -5.49 50.38
CA SER A 218 -22.30 -5.99 50.48
C SER A 218 -23.09 -5.79 49.18
N GLY A 219 -22.93 -4.67 48.48
CA GLY A 219 -23.55 -4.44 47.18
C GLY A 219 -23.08 -5.41 46.10
N ILE A 220 -21.77 -5.66 46.04
CA ILE A 220 -21.15 -6.64 45.12
C ILE A 220 -21.65 -8.06 45.43
N GLN A 221 -21.75 -8.43 46.71
CA GLN A 221 -22.33 -9.71 47.12
C GLN A 221 -23.77 -9.86 46.66
N GLN A 222 -24.61 -8.83 46.82
CA GLN A 222 -26.00 -8.85 46.36
C GLN A 222 -26.11 -8.97 44.83
N ALA A 223 -25.22 -8.35 44.07
CA ALA A 223 -25.16 -8.50 42.62
C ALA A 223 -24.76 -9.93 42.20
N ALA A 224 -23.78 -10.52 42.89
CA ALA A 224 -23.37 -11.91 42.66
C ALA A 224 -24.47 -12.92 43.01
N GLU A 225 -25.19 -12.73 44.13
CA GLU A 225 -26.33 -13.59 44.51
C GLU A 225 -27.45 -13.59 43.47
N LYS A 226 -27.55 -12.54 42.66
CA LYS A 226 -28.48 -12.43 41.53
C LYS A 226 -27.92 -12.99 40.22
N GLY A 227 -26.69 -13.51 40.23
CA GLY A 227 -25.99 -14.03 39.05
C GLY A 227 -25.59 -12.94 38.05
N TRP A 228 -25.44 -11.69 38.48
CA TRP A 228 -25.17 -10.57 37.58
C TRP A 228 -23.69 -10.38 37.26
N ILE A 229 -22.80 -10.85 38.14
CA ILE A 229 -21.35 -10.75 37.97
C ILE A 229 -20.87 -11.98 37.20
N LEU A 230 -20.47 -11.76 35.95
CA LEU A 230 -19.89 -12.72 35.01
C LEU A 230 -18.42 -12.38 34.77
N GLU A 231 -17.67 -13.27 34.10
CA GLU A 231 -16.29 -12.96 33.66
C GLU A 231 -16.25 -11.63 32.90
N PRO A 232 -15.23 -10.78 33.13
CA PRO A 232 -15.05 -9.58 32.35
C PRO A 232 -14.92 -9.97 30.89
N ILE A 233 -15.70 -9.32 30.03
CA ILE A 233 -15.51 -9.45 28.59
C ILE A 233 -14.08 -9.01 28.28
N ALA A 234 -13.38 -9.77 27.43
CA ALA A 234 -12.06 -9.37 26.94
C ALA A 234 -12.18 -7.92 26.44
N VAL A 235 -11.35 -7.05 27.00
CA VAL A 235 -11.24 -5.71 26.42
C VAL A 235 -10.29 -5.94 25.27
N ASP A 236 -10.69 -5.56 24.06
CA ASP A 236 -9.69 -5.23 23.07
C ASP A 236 -8.74 -4.20 23.74
N PRO A 237 -7.41 -4.28 23.53
CA PRO A 237 -6.48 -3.22 23.91
C PRO A 237 -7.01 -1.87 23.37
N PRO A 238 -6.48 -0.69 23.78
CA PRO A 238 -7.10 0.61 23.50
C PRO A 238 -7.09 1.02 22.00
N HIS A 239 -7.68 0.24 21.10
CA HIS A 239 -8.54 0.80 20.09
C HIS A 239 -9.68 1.43 20.86
N ASN A 240 -9.87 2.75 20.74
CA ASN A 240 -11.13 3.31 21.20
C ASN A 240 -12.27 2.55 20.51
N SER A 241 -13.51 2.75 20.93
CA SER A 241 -14.65 2.42 20.08
C SER A 241 -14.62 3.29 18.80
N HIS A 242 -13.59 3.11 17.99
CA HIS A 242 -13.47 3.55 16.65
C HIS A 242 -14.31 2.59 15.87
N ILE A 243 -15.25 3.15 15.14
CA ILE A 243 -16.00 2.37 14.18
C ILE A 243 -14.95 1.99 13.14
N ALA A 244 -14.64 0.70 13.06
CA ALA A 244 -13.89 0.13 11.94
C ALA A 244 -14.39 0.78 10.65
N CYS A 245 -13.47 1.17 9.77
CA CYS A 245 -13.83 1.85 8.56
C CYS A 245 -14.54 0.87 7.62
N ASN A 246 -15.87 0.84 7.73
CA ASN A 246 -16.73 -0.03 6.94
C ASN A 246 -17.07 0.57 5.56
N THR A 247 -16.48 1.73 5.25
CA THR A 247 -16.57 2.41 3.94
C THR A 247 -15.19 2.43 3.29
N PHE A 248 -14.74 3.54 2.70
CA PHE A 248 -13.40 3.63 2.10
C PHE A 248 -12.51 4.58 2.86
N LEU A 249 -11.22 4.24 2.90
CA LEU A 249 -10.17 5.03 3.55
C LEU A 249 -9.92 6.34 2.81
N THR A 250 -9.53 7.37 3.55
CA THR A 250 -9.19 8.70 3.05
C THR A 250 -7.88 9.16 3.67
N TRP A 251 -7.04 9.83 2.90
CA TRP A 251 -5.72 10.29 3.34
C TRP A 251 -5.67 11.82 3.31
N ASP A 252 -5.85 12.48 4.46
CA ASP A 252 -5.90 13.94 4.55
C ASP A 252 -4.49 14.56 4.68
N PRO A 253 -3.99 15.28 3.66
CA PRO A 253 -2.67 15.92 3.70
C PRO A 253 -2.63 17.22 4.52
N LYS A 254 -3.75 17.69 5.08
CA LYS A 254 -3.92 19.04 5.65
C LYS A 254 -2.84 19.45 6.66
N PHE A 255 -2.36 18.50 7.46
CA PHE A 255 -1.40 18.78 8.53
C PHE A 255 0.04 18.94 8.03
N GLY A 256 0.39 18.34 6.89
CA GLY A 256 1.73 18.42 6.33
C GLY A 256 2.81 17.91 7.31
N THR A 257 3.91 18.65 7.43
CA THR A 257 5.03 18.29 8.31
C THR A 257 4.70 18.56 9.77
N ILE A 258 4.61 17.50 10.58
CA ILE A 258 4.24 17.54 12.01
C ILE A 258 5.44 17.47 12.97
N ALA A 259 6.59 17.02 12.49
CA ALA A 259 7.84 17.02 13.24
C ALA A 259 8.97 17.58 12.36
N THR A 260 9.80 18.46 12.92
CA THR A 260 10.90 19.12 12.18
C THR A 260 12.13 18.25 11.97
N GLY A 261 12.10 17.04 12.52
CA GLY A 261 13.19 16.07 12.43
C GLY A 261 14.13 16.14 13.62
N VAL A 262 14.23 15.00 14.29
CA VAL A 262 15.18 14.66 15.35
C VAL A 262 15.54 13.21 15.12
N GLY A 263 16.79 12.80 15.35
CA GLY A 263 17.16 11.44 15.00
C GLY A 263 18.58 11.10 15.40
N SER A 264 18.96 9.88 15.08
CA SER A 264 20.07 9.18 15.73
C SER A 264 21.14 8.72 14.73
N GLY A 265 21.25 9.43 13.60
CA GLY A 265 22.28 9.17 12.60
C GLY A 265 23.70 9.25 13.17
N ASP A 266 24.65 8.65 12.48
CA ASP A 266 26.05 8.67 12.91
C ASP A 266 26.79 9.92 12.40
N ALA A 267 28.02 10.12 12.88
CA ALA A 267 28.84 11.23 12.43
C ALA A 267 29.14 11.10 10.92
N ALA A 268 29.45 12.20 10.24
CA ALA A 268 29.89 12.14 8.84
C ALA A 268 31.09 11.20 8.67
N PHE A 269 31.17 10.49 7.54
CA PHE A 269 32.25 9.54 7.26
C PHE A 269 33.64 10.20 7.37
N VAL A 270 34.50 9.55 8.14
CA VAL A 270 35.92 9.89 8.28
C VAL A 270 36.75 8.69 7.85
N SER A 271 37.64 8.88 6.87
CA SER A 271 38.55 7.83 6.40
C SER A 271 39.66 7.54 7.41
N GLY A 272 40.08 6.28 7.48
CA GLY A 272 41.19 5.83 8.31
C GLY A 272 41.80 4.55 7.76
N TRP A 273 43.13 4.48 7.70
CA TRP A 273 43.87 3.33 7.16
C TRP A 273 44.96 2.90 8.12
N ARG A 274 44.94 1.63 8.53
CA ARG A 274 46.00 1.04 9.34
C ARG A 274 46.82 0.05 8.50
N PRO A 275 48.14 0.24 8.34
CA PRO A 275 48.95 -0.70 7.59
C PRO A 275 48.98 -2.07 8.29
N ALA A 276 48.55 -3.12 7.60
CA ALA A 276 48.68 -4.51 8.03
C ALA A 276 50.03 -5.11 7.63
N GLY A 277 50.68 -4.52 6.61
CA GLY A 277 51.94 -4.99 6.05
C GLY A 277 51.73 -6.12 5.03
N LEU A 278 52.78 -6.94 4.85
CA LEU A 278 52.75 -8.07 3.92
C LEU A 278 51.94 -9.23 4.54
N LEU A 279 50.74 -9.49 4.03
CA LEU A 279 49.87 -10.57 4.52
C LEU A 279 50.11 -11.91 3.83
N ALA A 280 50.67 -11.92 2.62
CA ALA A 280 51.01 -13.14 1.88
C ALA A 280 52.30 -13.00 1.07
N THR A 281 53.23 -13.95 1.22
CA THR A 281 54.36 -14.11 0.31
C THR A 281 53.86 -14.84 -0.95
N GLY A 282 53.51 -14.09 -2.00
CA GLY A 282 52.87 -14.67 -3.17
C GLY A 282 53.69 -15.78 -3.83
N ASN A 283 52.98 -16.71 -4.47
CA ASN A 283 53.51 -17.97 -4.97
C ASN A 283 53.28 -18.04 -6.49
N VAL A 284 54.25 -17.56 -7.28
CA VAL A 284 54.17 -17.61 -8.74
C VAL A 284 54.96 -18.83 -9.24
N VAL A 285 54.25 -19.87 -9.68
CA VAL A 285 54.84 -20.96 -10.46
C VAL A 285 55.00 -20.47 -11.90
N THR A 286 56.22 -20.13 -12.31
CA THR A 286 56.54 -19.86 -13.71
C THR A 286 56.78 -21.19 -14.41
N ASP A 287 55.76 -21.74 -15.07
CA ASP A 287 55.93 -22.63 -16.23
C ASP A 287 54.59 -22.82 -16.97
N ASN A 288 54.35 -21.97 -17.97
CA ASN A 288 54.15 -22.40 -19.36
C ASN A 288 53.55 -21.26 -20.21
N ALA A 289 54.27 -20.94 -21.27
CA ALA A 289 53.74 -20.21 -22.41
C ALA A 289 52.86 -21.16 -23.23
N ALA A 290 51.54 -21.10 -23.03
CA ALA A 290 50.49 -21.40 -24.03
C ALA A 290 49.15 -21.50 -23.31
N PHE A 291 48.23 -20.53 -23.48
CA PHE A 291 46.80 -20.75 -23.67
C PHE A 291 46.19 -19.46 -24.25
N TRP A 292 45.32 -19.62 -25.24
CA TRP A 292 44.69 -18.58 -26.03
C TRP A 292 43.33 -18.25 -25.40
N MET A 293 43.11 -16.98 -25.03
CA MET A 293 41.82 -16.37 -24.63
C MET A 293 40.88 -17.30 -23.82
N ASP A 294 41.02 -17.27 -22.49
CA ASP A 294 40.30 -18.15 -21.58
C ASP A 294 38.81 -17.77 -21.45
N GLN A 295 37.96 -18.79 -21.39
CA GLN A 295 36.50 -18.72 -21.20
C GLN A 295 36.07 -18.16 -19.81
N GLY A 296 37.03 -17.75 -18.97
CA GLY A 296 36.84 -17.28 -17.59
C GLY A 296 36.72 -15.76 -17.40
N ASP A 297 37.07 -14.93 -18.39
CA ASP A 297 36.99 -13.45 -18.27
C ASP A 297 35.55 -12.93 -18.04
N GLY A 298 34.56 -13.73 -18.42
CA GLY A 298 33.16 -13.44 -18.20
C GLY A 298 32.65 -13.80 -16.80
N VAL A 299 33.39 -14.56 -15.99
CA VAL A 299 32.87 -15.04 -14.71
C VAL A 299 32.77 -13.90 -13.69
N ARG A 300 31.63 -13.76 -13.03
CA ARG A 300 31.42 -12.90 -11.86
C ARG A 300 30.77 -13.72 -10.75
N LEU A 301 30.96 -13.27 -9.52
CA LEU A 301 30.26 -13.74 -8.33
C LEU A 301 29.48 -12.54 -7.79
N ALA A 302 28.22 -12.75 -7.48
CA ALA A 302 27.31 -11.73 -6.97
C ALA A 302 26.10 -12.41 -6.32
N ASP A 303 25.57 -11.87 -5.23
CA ASP A 303 24.38 -12.42 -4.56
C ASP A 303 23.13 -11.94 -5.30
N MET A 304 22.58 -12.77 -6.19
CA MET A 304 21.50 -12.34 -7.09
C MET A 304 20.11 -12.57 -6.50
N ASP A 305 19.94 -13.56 -5.61
CA ASP A 305 18.67 -13.86 -4.97
C ASP A 305 18.54 -13.35 -3.53
N GLY A 306 19.62 -12.80 -2.97
CA GLY A 306 19.66 -12.15 -1.66
C GLY A 306 19.68 -13.16 -0.51
N ASP A 307 20.13 -14.39 -0.76
CA ASP A 307 20.17 -15.45 0.24
C ASP A 307 21.46 -15.45 1.10
N GLY A 308 22.35 -14.48 0.84
CA GLY A 308 23.64 -14.31 1.50
C GLY A 308 24.75 -15.16 0.89
N ARG A 309 24.53 -15.80 -0.27
CA ARG A 309 25.53 -16.61 -0.97
C ARG A 309 25.74 -16.10 -2.38
N ASP A 310 26.99 -15.81 -2.70
CA ASP A 310 27.35 -15.44 -4.06
C ASP A 310 26.96 -16.52 -5.08
N ASP A 311 26.29 -16.07 -6.13
CA ASP A 311 25.90 -16.86 -7.28
C ASP A 311 26.94 -16.81 -8.39
N TYR A 312 26.90 -17.81 -9.27
CA TYR A 312 27.81 -17.87 -10.40
C TYR A 312 27.19 -17.21 -11.62
N LEU A 313 27.88 -16.20 -12.13
CA LEU A 313 27.47 -15.48 -13.34
C LEU A 313 28.50 -15.64 -14.45
N TRP A 314 28.01 -15.74 -15.69
CA TRP A 314 28.84 -15.61 -16.88
C TRP A 314 28.38 -14.43 -17.73
N VAL A 315 29.27 -13.46 -17.90
CA VAL A 315 29.08 -12.20 -18.63
C VAL A 315 29.73 -12.29 -20.00
N HIS A 316 28.93 -12.06 -21.05
CA HIS A 316 29.39 -12.16 -22.42
C HIS A 316 30.41 -11.03 -22.74
N PRO A 317 31.62 -11.36 -23.23
CA PRO A 317 32.74 -10.43 -23.32
C PRO A 317 32.47 -9.11 -24.05
N THR A 318 31.66 -9.13 -25.11
CA THR A 318 31.42 -7.95 -25.96
C THR A 318 30.05 -7.31 -25.79
N THR A 319 29.09 -8.02 -25.20
CA THR A 319 27.70 -7.54 -25.08
C THR A 319 27.30 -7.27 -23.66
N GLY A 320 27.97 -7.88 -22.68
CA GLY A 320 27.63 -7.75 -21.26
C GLY A 320 26.41 -8.59 -20.88
N ALA A 321 25.93 -9.46 -21.78
CA ALA A 321 24.80 -10.36 -21.51
C ALA A 321 25.17 -11.34 -20.39
N VAL A 322 24.23 -11.66 -19.50
CA VAL A 322 24.51 -12.39 -18.27
C VAL A 322 23.75 -13.70 -18.24
N LEU A 323 24.46 -14.81 -18.02
CA LEU A 323 23.91 -16.12 -17.65
C LEU A 323 24.07 -16.32 -16.14
N LEU A 324 23.02 -16.78 -15.46
CA LEU A 324 23.00 -16.98 -14.00
C LEU A 324 22.84 -18.45 -13.62
N TYR A 325 23.59 -18.85 -12.58
CA TYR A 325 23.48 -20.12 -11.89
C TYR A 325 23.38 -19.83 -10.38
N LEU A 326 22.20 -20.02 -9.79
CA LEU A 326 21.99 -19.79 -8.37
C LEU A 326 22.67 -20.85 -7.51
N ASN A 327 23.18 -20.44 -6.37
CA ASN A 327 23.81 -21.30 -5.38
C ASN A 327 22.77 -21.95 -4.46
N GLY A 328 22.24 -23.10 -4.84
CA GLY A 328 21.26 -23.86 -4.06
C GLY A 328 21.79 -24.55 -2.80
N GLY A 329 22.98 -24.20 -2.32
CA GLY A 329 23.64 -24.80 -1.15
C GLY A 329 24.32 -26.14 -1.42
N TYR A 330 24.66 -26.87 -0.36
CA TYR A 330 25.41 -28.13 -0.45
C TYR A 330 24.50 -29.32 -0.80
N SER A 331 24.91 -30.12 -1.77
CA SER A 331 24.33 -31.44 -2.04
C SER A 331 24.79 -32.48 -1.01
N GLU A 332 24.09 -33.63 -0.94
CA GLU A 332 24.37 -34.70 0.03
C GLU A 332 25.81 -35.28 -0.04
N ASP A 333 26.50 -35.08 -1.16
CA ASP A 333 27.90 -35.46 -1.41
C ASP A 333 28.92 -34.33 -1.15
N GLY A 334 28.46 -33.17 -0.67
CA GLY A 334 29.30 -32.02 -0.31
C GLY A 334 29.67 -31.08 -1.46
N GLY A 335 29.09 -31.26 -2.65
CA GLY A 335 29.20 -30.32 -3.77
C GLY A 335 28.25 -29.13 -3.66
N ILE A 336 28.45 -28.08 -4.47
CA ILE A 336 27.51 -26.95 -4.56
C ILE A 336 26.43 -27.27 -5.62
N ASN A 337 25.16 -27.12 -5.24
CA ASN A 337 24.00 -27.34 -6.11
C ASN A 337 23.70 -26.10 -6.97
N TRP A 338 24.28 -26.02 -8.16
CA TRP A 338 24.05 -24.90 -9.09
C TRP A 338 22.71 -25.03 -9.85
N ILE A 339 21.82 -24.06 -9.67
CA ILE A 339 20.51 -24.00 -10.34
C ILE A 339 20.60 -23.05 -11.54
N ASN A 340 20.59 -23.59 -12.76
CA ASN A 340 20.68 -22.79 -13.98
C ASN A 340 19.39 -21.98 -14.23
N LYS A 341 19.50 -20.65 -14.27
CA LYS A 341 18.40 -19.70 -14.56
C LYS A 341 18.42 -19.14 -15.98
N GLY A 342 19.38 -19.55 -16.80
CA GLY A 342 19.53 -19.09 -18.18
C GLY A 342 20.03 -17.65 -18.26
N GLN A 343 19.68 -16.97 -19.36
CA GLN A 343 20.11 -15.59 -19.60
C GLN A 343 19.18 -14.60 -18.90
N ILE A 344 19.72 -13.87 -17.94
CA ILE A 344 18.98 -12.90 -17.13
C ILE A 344 19.14 -11.46 -17.62
N ALA A 345 20.17 -11.15 -18.42
CA ALA A 345 20.37 -9.83 -19.00
C ALA A 345 20.89 -9.89 -20.44
N THR A 346 20.46 -8.96 -21.29
CA THR A 346 20.93 -8.83 -22.68
C THR A 346 22.26 -8.07 -22.80
N GLY A 347 22.61 -7.30 -21.77
CA GLY A 347 23.84 -6.54 -21.66
C GLY A 347 23.82 -5.18 -22.38
N LEU A 348 24.66 -4.25 -21.91
CA LEU A 348 24.73 -2.86 -22.38
C LEU A 348 26.03 -2.50 -23.11
N GLY A 349 27.01 -3.40 -23.14
CA GLY A 349 28.34 -3.15 -23.71
C GLY A 349 29.36 -4.18 -23.25
N SER A 350 30.66 -3.90 -23.45
CA SER A 350 31.73 -4.83 -23.07
C SER A 350 31.62 -5.32 -21.61
N ALA A 351 31.93 -6.59 -21.37
CA ALA A 351 31.94 -7.21 -20.03
C ALA A 351 32.91 -6.51 -19.06
N GLN A 352 33.90 -5.77 -19.58
CA GLN A 352 34.80 -4.97 -18.77
C GLN A 352 34.07 -3.89 -17.95
N GLY A 353 32.93 -3.39 -18.46
CA GLY A 353 32.11 -2.38 -17.79
C GLY A 353 31.04 -2.95 -16.87
N VAL A 354 30.87 -4.27 -16.82
CA VAL A 354 29.82 -4.89 -16.01
C VAL A 354 30.33 -5.06 -14.57
N ILE A 355 29.65 -4.41 -13.63
CA ILE A 355 29.87 -4.51 -12.20
C ILE A 355 28.56 -4.97 -11.56
N PHE A 356 28.67 -5.84 -10.56
CA PHE A 356 27.58 -6.24 -9.68
C PHE A 356 27.87 -5.68 -8.29
N ALA A 357 26.91 -4.96 -7.72
CA ALA A 357 27.01 -4.37 -6.39
C ALA A 357 25.62 -3.96 -5.92
N ASP A 358 25.29 -4.22 -4.66
CA ASP A 358 24.06 -3.75 -4.03
C ASP A 358 24.10 -2.22 -3.80
N ILE A 359 23.41 -1.44 -4.65
CA ILE A 359 23.38 0.02 -4.54
C ILE A 359 22.16 0.55 -3.79
N ASN A 360 21.13 -0.26 -3.62
CA ASN A 360 19.91 0.12 -2.91
C ASN A 360 19.86 -0.43 -1.47
N GLY A 361 20.81 -1.30 -1.13
CA GLY A 361 21.02 -1.98 0.14
C GLY A 361 20.06 -3.12 0.40
N ASP A 362 19.34 -3.65 -0.60
CA ASP A 362 18.27 -4.64 -0.41
C ASP A 362 18.76 -6.09 -0.20
N GLY A 363 20.08 -6.31 -0.25
CA GLY A 363 20.74 -7.59 -0.11
C GLY A 363 20.96 -8.31 -1.44
N ARG A 364 20.50 -7.75 -2.57
CA ARG A 364 20.74 -8.31 -3.90
C ARG A 364 21.67 -7.40 -4.68
N ASP A 365 22.63 -8.00 -5.36
CA ASP A 365 23.54 -7.25 -6.20
C ASP A 365 22.84 -6.74 -7.48
N ASP A 366 23.04 -5.45 -7.76
CA ASP A 366 22.45 -4.77 -8.90
C ASP A 366 23.34 -4.84 -10.15
N TYR A 367 22.75 -4.71 -11.34
CA TYR A 367 23.51 -4.68 -12.58
C TYR A 367 23.92 -3.25 -12.92
N LEU A 368 25.23 -3.02 -12.97
CA LEU A 368 25.81 -1.74 -13.38
C LEU A 368 26.63 -1.89 -14.65
N TRP A 369 26.55 -0.88 -15.50
CA TRP A 369 27.41 -0.75 -16.67
C TRP A 369 28.16 0.57 -16.67
N VAL A 370 29.49 0.48 -16.60
CA VAL A 370 30.43 1.60 -16.69
C VAL A 370 30.88 1.75 -18.14
N SER A 371 30.65 2.94 -18.72
CA SER A 371 31.12 3.26 -20.06
C SER A 371 32.66 3.43 -20.07
N PRO A 372 33.33 3.33 -21.24
CA PRO A 372 34.75 3.63 -21.36
C PRO A 372 35.13 5.02 -20.82
N GLU A 373 34.20 5.98 -20.85
CA GLU A 373 34.33 7.35 -20.35
C GLU A 373 33.92 7.53 -18.87
N GLY A 374 33.63 6.44 -18.15
CA GLY A 374 33.32 6.45 -16.72
C GLY A 374 31.87 6.75 -16.35
N GLU A 375 30.95 6.85 -17.32
CA GLU A 375 29.51 6.98 -17.05
C GLU A 375 28.95 5.67 -16.50
N VAL A 376 28.21 5.70 -15.40
CA VAL A 376 27.65 4.51 -14.77
C VAL A 376 26.13 4.48 -14.94
N THR A 377 25.62 3.48 -15.64
CA THR A 377 24.18 3.19 -15.77
C THR A 377 23.81 2.02 -14.88
N ALA A 378 22.74 2.12 -14.10
CA ALA A 378 22.37 1.10 -13.11
C ALA A 378 20.95 0.57 -13.27
N TYR A 379 20.77 -0.70 -12.92
CA TYR A 379 19.52 -1.45 -12.97
C TYR A 379 19.36 -2.24 -11.68
N ILE A 380 18.27 -1.97 -10.98
CA ILE A 380 17.96 -2.66 -9.73
C ILE A 380 17.50 -4.08 -9.99
N ASN A 381 18.05 -5.02 -9.23
CA ASN A 381 17.71 -6.43 -9.25
C ASN A 381 16.41 -6.70 -8.47
N GLY A 382 15.32 -6.98 -9.18
CA GLY A 382 14.03 -7.35 -8.59
C GLY A 382 13.84 -8.86 -8.39
N GLY A 383 14.85 -9.70 -8.68
CA GLY A 383 14.78 -11.16 -8.58
C GLY A 383 13.99 -11.85 -9.70
N GLU A 384 13.66 -13.12 -9.47
CA GLU A 384 12.91 -13.99 -10.40
C GLU A 384 11.39 -13.78 -10.30
N GLN A 385 10.71 -13.61 -11.44
CA GLN A 385 9.25 -13.49 -11.46
C GLN A 385 8.53 -14.84 -11.32
N ALA A 386 7.51 -14.90 -10.47
CA ALA A 386 6.65 -16.09 -10.32
C ALA A 386 5.69 -16.29 -11.52
N GLY A 387 5.57 -17.52 -12.02
CA GLY A 387 4.59 -17.93 -13.05
C GLY A 387 5.18 -18.72 -14.23
N ALA A 388 4.32 -19.32 -15.05
CA ALA A 388 4.69 -20.26 -16.12
C ALA A 388 5.51 -19.66 -17.30
N ALA A 389 5.80 -18.35 -17.26
CA ALA A 389 6.64 -17.64 -18.24
C ALA A 389 7.83 -16.89 -17.61
N GLY A 390 8.16 -17.15 -16.33
CA GLY A 390 9.03 -16.32 -15.49
C GLY A 390 10.40 -15.95 -16.09
N GLY A 391 10.76 -14.67 -15.99
CA GLY A 391 12.08 -14.10 -16.31
C GLY A 391 12.62 -13.25 -15.15
N TRP A 392 13.85 -12.74 -15.28
CA TRP A 392 14.50 -11.90 -14.27
C TRP A 392 14.05 -10.44 -14.35
N LEU A 393 13.72 -9.81 -13.22
CA LEU A 393 13.21 -8.44 -13.18
C LEU A 393 14.35 -7.43 -13.01
N TRP A 394 14.48 -6.51 -13.97
CA TRP A 394 15.44 -5.40 -13.91
C TRP A 394 14.72 -4.06 -13.99
N THR A 395 14.95 -3.19 -13.00
CA THR A 395 14.40 -1.83 -12.99
C THR A 395 15.50 -0.82 -13.27
N SER A 396 15.50 -0.21 -14.46
CA SER A 396 16.46 0.85 -14.80
C SER A 396 16.27 2.06 -13.88
N ILE A 397 17.35 2.52 -13.24
CA ILE A 397 17.39 3.81 -12.52
C ILE A 397 18.19 4.87 -13.28
N GLY A 398 18.60 4.54 -14.51
CA GLY A 398 19.28 5.46 -15.41
C GLY A 398 20.76 5.63 -15.10
N VAL A 399 21.30 6.79 -15.48
CA VAL A 399 22.69 7.17 -15.23
C VAL A 399 22.82 7.67 -13.80
N ILE A 400 23.60 6.96 -12.99
CA ILE A 400 23.90 7.34 -11.60
C ILE A 400 25.21 8.11 -11.48
N ALA A 401 26.08 8.07 -12.49
CA ALA A 401 27.30 8.89 -12.60
C ALA A 401 27.54 9.30 -14.06
N SER A 402 27.74 10.59 -14.36
CA SER A 402 27.81 11.10 -15.75
C SER A 402 29.22 11.10 -16.34
N LYS A 403 29.35 11.36 -17.65
CA LYS A 403 30.63 11.33 -18.40
C LYS A 403 31.63 12.38 -17.92
N GLY A 404 32.91 12.00 -17.89
CA GLY A 404 34.00 12.91 -17.57
C GLY A 404 34.30 13.97 -18.63
N THR A 405 34.20 15.26 -18.27
CA THR A 405 34.69 16.39 -19.10
C THR A 405 35.99 17.00 -18.59
N GLY A 406 36.51 16.54 -17.44
CA GLY A 406 37.80 17.01 -16.90
C GLY A 406 37.77 18.37 -16.19
N THR A 407 36.60 18.94 -15.91
CA THR A 407 36.46 20.18 -15.11
C THR A 407 35.52 20.00 -13.92
N TRP A 408 36.02 20.36 -12.74
CA TRP A 408 35.28 20.44 -11.48
C TRP A 408 34.24 21.56 -11.55
N ASP A 409 32.94 21.22 -11.47
CA ASP A 409 31.86 22.19 -11.28
C ASP A 409 31.00 21.76 -10.07
N ASN A 410 30.91 22.64 -9.07
CA ASN A 410 30.14 22.42 -7.84
C ASN A 410 28.70 22.96 -7.94
N THR A 411 28.14 23.20 -9.13
CA THR A 411 26.83 23.83 -9.29
C THR A 411 25.81 23.04 -10.15
N ARG A 412 24.98 22.20 -9.48
CA ARG A 412 23.71 21.53 -9.91
C ARG A 412 23.88 20.27 -10.81
N PHE A 413 23.25 19.10 -10.59
CA PHE A 413 21.85 18.69 -10.34
C PHE A 413 21.75 17.39 -9.48
N VAL A 414 20.56 17.06 -8.95
CA VAL A 414 20.23 15.76 -8.32
C VAL A 414 20.36 14.63 -9.35
N GLY A 415 21.20 13.62 -9.04
CA GLY A 415 21.43 12.43 -9.88
C GLY A 415 22.77 12.40 -10.65
N GLU A 416 23.61 13.43 -10.58
CA GLU A 416 24.95 13.40 -11.19
C GLU A 416 26.04 13.62 -10.11
N ILE A 417 26.76 12.55 -9.77
CA ILE A 417 27.80 12.47 -8.72
C ILE A 417 28.97 13.42 -8.97
N ALA A 418 29.36 13.56 -10.23
CA ALA A 418 30.47 14.34 -10.72
C ALA A 418 30.41 14.26 -12.25
N THR A 419 30.96 15.24 -12.95
CA THR A 419 31.48 14.97 -14.29
C THR A 419 32.52 13.87 -14.14
N GLY A 420 32.20 12.63 -14.57
CA GLY A 420 32.96 11.41 -14.30
C GLY A 420 34.45 11.65 -14.13
N ILE A 421 34.97 11.36 -12.94
CA ILE A 421 36.39 11.52 -12.70
C ILE A 421 37.06 10.39 -13.49
N GLY A 422 37.63 10.67 -14.67
CA GLY A 422 38.41 9.70 -15.45
C GLY A 422 37.63 8.65 -16.25
N ASN A 423 38.15 7.43 -16.35
CA ASN A 423 37.69 6.35 -17.25
C ASN A 423 37.43 5.06 -16.48
N ILE A 424 36.76 4.09 -17.12
CA ILE A 424 36.36 2.79 -16.55
C ILE A 424 37.40 2.10 -15.63
N GLU A 425 38.69 2.21 -15.92
CA GLU A 425 39.77 1.54 -15.18
C GLU A 425 40.01 2.04 -13.75
N GLY A 426 39.35 3.12 -13.31
CA GLY A 426 39.48 3.64 -11.94
C GLY A 426 38.21 3.60 -11.11
N VAL A 427 37.10 3.05 -11.64
CA VAL A 427 35.80 3.02 -10.94
C VAL A 427 35.68 1.72 -10.14
N PHE A 428 35.37 1.84 -8.85
CA PHE A 428 35.09 0.72 -7.95
C PHE A 428 33.82 1.03 -7.14
N LEU A 429 33.08 -0.02 -6.78
CA LEU A 429 31.87 0.05 -5.97
C LEU A 429 31.99 -0.97 -4.85
N TYR A 430 32.15 -0.48 -3.62
CA TYR A 430 32.34 -1.29 -2.42
C TYR A 430 31.80 -0.55 -1.21
N ASP A 431 31.30 -1.28 -0.23
CA ASP A 431 30.88 -0.70 1.05
C ASP A 431 32.10 -0.27 1.88
N LEU A 432 32.21 1.03 2.19
CA LEU A 432 33.30 1.59 3.02
C LEU A 432 32.89 1.80 4.47
N ASN A 433 31.59 1.87 4.77
CA ASN A 433 31.03 2.30 6.05
C ASN A 433 30.25 1.18 6.78
N ASN A 434 30.08 0.02 6.14
CA ASN A 434 29.30 -1.14 6.56
C ASN A 434 27.80 -0.82 6.74
N ASP A 435 27.21 -0.11 5.77
CA ASP A 435 25.77 0.16 5.72
C ASP A 435 24.98 -0.77 4.78
N GLY A 436 25.69 -1.71 4.14
CA GLY A 436 25.14 -2.67 3.18
C GLY A 436 24.92 -2.08 1.80
N ARG A 437 25.34 -0.83 1.53
CA ARG A 437 25.26 -0.21 0.21
C ARG A 437 26.66 0.01 -0.34
N ALA A 438 26.82 -0.24 -1.63
CA ALA A 438 28.09 0.02 -2.28
C ALA A 438 28.34 1.53 -2.45
N ASP A 439 29.51 1.98 -1.98
CA ASP A 439 30.01 3.33 -2.14
C ASP A 439 30.84 3.48 -3.42
N TYR A 440 30.79 4.66 -4.02
CA TYR A 440 31.50 4.94 -5.27
C TYR A 440 32.93 5.40 -4.96
N ILE A 441 33.91 4.68 -5.52
CA ILE A 441 35.33 4.96 -5.36
C ILE A 441 35.97 5.24 -6.72
N TRP A 442 36.71 6.35 -6.80
CA TRP A 442 37.56 6.70 -7.93
C TRP A 442 39.05 6.58 -7.58
N LEU A 443 39.78 5.73 -8.32
CA LEU A 443 41.24 5.63 -8.28
C LEU A 443 41.91 6.45 -9.39
N ASP A 444 42.77 7.39 -8.98
CA ASP A 444 43.66 8.09 -9.90
C ASP A 444 44.80 7.18 -10.41
N LYS A 445 45.53 7.64 -11.43
CA LYS A 445 46.63 6.86 -12.06
C LYS A 445 47.74 6.42 -11.10
N ASP A 446 47.93 7.11 -9.97
CA ASP A 446 49.00 6.87 -8.99
C ASP A 446 48.46 6.13 -7.74
N GLY A 447 47.23 5.63 -7.80
CA GLY A 447 46.60 4.83 -6.74
C GLY A 447 45.91 5.66 -5.65
N GLY A 448 45.80 6.98 -5.80
CA GLY A 448 45.03 7.82 -4.87
C GLY A 448 43.52 7.56 -5.03
N ALA A 449 42.80 7.46 -3.92
CA ALA A 449 41.37 7.12 -3.89
C ALA A 449 40.51 8.30 -3.43
N THR A 450 39.47 8.63 -4.19
CA THR A 450 38.38 9.57 -3.83
C THR A 450 37.09 8.79 -3.67
N ALA A 451 36.28 9.04 -2.63
CA ALA A 451 35.04 8.31 -2.42
C ALA A 451 33.80 9.20 -2.29
N PHE A 452 32.65 8.58 -2.56
CA PHE A 452 31.33 9.15 -2.39
C PHE A 452 30.45 8.12 -1.69
N ILE A 453 29.92 8.49 -0.52
CA ILE A 453 29.10 7.61 0.29
C ILE A 453 27.68 7.54 -0.26
N ASN A 454 27.15 6.32 -0.39
CA ASN A 454 25.82 6.03 -0.88
C ASN A 454 24.77 6.16 0.23
N THR A 455 23.92 7.17 0.14
CA THR A 455 22.83 7.39 1.09
C THR A 455 21.46 7.29 0.43
N ARG A 456 20.44 6.95 1.22
CA ARG A 456 19.06 6.83 0.73
C ARG A 456 18.52 8.21 0.34
N GLY A 457 18.00 8.33 -0.88
CA GLY A 457 17.28 9.52 -1.31
C GLY A 457 15.86 9.57 -0.71
N GLY A 458 15.41 10.76 -0.30
CA GLY A 458 14.03 10.99 0.17
C GLY A 458 13.00 11.26 -0.96
N SER A 459 13.43 11.18 -2.22
CA SER A 459 12.59 11.45 -3.40
C SER A 459 12.20 10.16 -4.14
N ARG A 460 11.28 10.27 -5.10
CA ARG A 460 10.79 9.14 -5.91
C ARG A 460 11.94 8.38 -6.55
N GLY A 461 11.90 7.06 -6.43
CA GLY A 461 12.82 6.14 -7.09
C GLY A 461 13.83 5.48 -6.15
N LEU A 462 14.68 4.69 -6.78
CA LEU A 462 15.75 3.93 -6.14
C LEU A 462 17.13 4.55 -6.36
N ALA A 463 17.16 5.78 -6.89
CA ALA A 463 18.41 6.46 -7.18
C ALA A 463 19.12 6.84 -5.87
N PRO A 464 20.38 6.42 -5.68
CA PRO A 464 21.15 6.79 -4.50
C PRO A 464 21.46 8.29 -4.46
N THR A 465 21.59 8.82 -3.25
CA THR A 465 22.10 10.17 -2.99
C THR A 465 23.56 10.06 -2.56
N TRP A 466 24.45 10.68 -3.33
CA TRP A 466 25.89 10.53 -3.15
C TRP A 466 26.49 11.69 -2.37
N ILE A 467 27.20 11.37 -1.29
CA ILE A 467 27.89 12.35 -0.45
C ILE A 467 29.38 12.31 -0.76
N ASN A 468 29.91 13.36 -1.38
CA ASN A 468 31.34 13.48 -1.67
C ASN A 468 32.14 13.64 -0.36
N VAL A 469 32.98 12.65 -0.04
CA VAL A 469 33.85 12.67 1.15
C VAL A 469 35.31 13.00 0.82
N GLY A 470 35.60 13.28 -0.45
CA GLY A 470 36.92 13.70 -0.93
C GLY A 470 37.93 12.55 -1.02
N GLN A 471 39.22 12.91 -0.97
CA GLN A 471 40.31 11.95 -1.07
C GLN A 471 40.43 11.13 0.22
N ILE A 472 40.14 9.82 0.13
CA ILE A 472 40.21 8.88 1.25
C ILE A 472 41.58 8.20 1.35
N ALA A 473 42.37 8.16 0.27
CA ALA A 473 43.75 7.68 0.29
C ALA A 473 44.63 8.47 -0.71
N THR A 474 45.85 8.82 -0.31
CA THR A 474 46.80 9.56 -1.18
C THR A 474 47.56 8.67 -2.17
N GLY A 475 47.34 7.36 -2.12
CA GLY A 475 48.07 6.36 -2.90
C GLY A 475 49.37 5.90 -2.23
N VAL A 476 49.80 4.68 -2.58
CA VAL A 476 50.95 3.98 -1.99
C VAL A 476 52.17 3.95 -2.92
N GLY A 477 52.20 4.85 -3.92
CA GLY A 477 53.28 4.92 -4.91
C GLY A 477 53.25 3.79 -5.94
N ALA A 478 52.10 3.17 -6.14
CA ALA A 478 51.86 2.11 -7.12
C ALA A 478 50.80 2.57 -8.13
N PRO A 479 50.87 2.16 -9.40
CA PRO A 479 49.84 2.48 -10.38
C PRO A 479 48.51 1.83 -9.97
N ARG A 480 47.37 2.43 -10.34
CA ARG A 480 46.03 1.89 -10.02
C ARG A 480 45.80 0.44 -10.44
N SER A 481 46.51 -0.05 -11.47
CA SER A 481 46.44 -1.44 -11.91
C SER A 481 46.96 -2.45 -10.86
N GLU A 482 47.66 -1.97 -9.83
CA GLU A 482 48.13 -2.76 -8.70
C GLU A 482 47.22 -2.59 -7.47
N ILE A 483 46.16 -1.78 -7.52
CA ILE A 483 45.31 -1.46 -6.35
C ILE A 483 43.94 -2.13 -6.49
N LEU A 484 43.44 -2.69 -5.39
CA LEU A 484 42.09 -3.25 -5.28
C LEU A 484 41.46 -2.87 -3.93
N PHE A 485 40.16 -3.12 -3.82
CA PHE A 485 39.39 -3.05 -2.59
C PHE A 485 38.71 -4.39 -2.31
N ALA A 486 38.73 -4.84 -1.06
CA ALA A 486 38.04 -6.05 -0.61
C ALA A 486 38.00 -6.06 0.93
N ASP A 487 36.95 -6.60 1.56
CA ASP A 487 37.00 -6.87 3.00
C ASP A 487 37.86 -8.12 3.26
N LEU A 488 39.04 -7.93 3.84
CA LEU A 488 39.99 -9.01 4.13
C LEU A 488 39.97 -9.45 5.60
N ASN A 489 39.26 -8.72 6.47
CA ASN A 489 39.26 -8.97 7.90
C ASN A 489 37.87 -9.41 8.43
N GLY A 490 36.83 -9.33 7.59
CA GLY A 490 35.46 -9.74 7.88
C GLY A 490 34.68 -8.72 8.70
N ASP A 491 35.08 -7.44 8.70
CA ASP A 491 34.39 -6.37 9.42
C ASP A 491 33.33 -5.64 8.57
N GLY A 492 33.09 -6.12 7.36
CA GLY A 492 32.10 -5.59 6.41
C GLY A 492 32.57 -4.34 5.68
N LYS A 493 33.78 -3.84 5.95
CA LYS A 493 34.34 -2.66 5.29
C LYS A 493 35.40 -3.06 4.29
N ALA A 494 35.35 -2.45 3.11
CA ALA A 494 36.36 -2.70 2.10
C ALA A 494 37.74 -2.15 2.50
N ASP A 495 38.75 -3.01 2.50
CA ASP A 495 40.15 -2.70 2.77
C ASP A 495 40.88 -2.26 1.49
N TYR A 496 41.83 -1.33 1.63
CA TYR A 496 42.69 -0.90 0.53
C TYR A 496 43.88 -1.83 0.41
N LEU A 497 44.11 -2.40 -0.77
CA LEU A 497 45.22 -3.34 -0.97
C LEU A 497 46.02 -3.07 -2.24
N ARG A 498 47.29 -3.45 -2.19
CA ARG A 498 48.22 -3.49 -3.32
C ARG A 498 48.62 -4.93 -3.63
N ILE A 499 48.53 -5.31 -4.91
CA ILE A 499 49.04 -6.57 -5.46
C ILE A 499 50.34 -6.31 -6.22
N HIS A 500 51.41 -6.97 -5.80
CA HIS A 500 52.69 -6.91 -6.52
C HIS A 500 52.64 -7.72 -7.82
N PRO A 501 52.86 -7.11 -9.00
CA PRO A 501 52.58 -7.74 -10.29
C PRO A 501 53.52 -8.91 -10.62
N LYS A 502 54.69 -9.00 -9.97
CA LYS A 502 55.69 -10.05 -10.22
C LYS A 502 55.64 -11.21 -9.24
N THR A 503 55.11 -10.96 -8.05
CA THR A 503 55.17 -11.93 -6.94
C THR A 503 53.79 -12.36 -6.49
N GLY A 504 52.72 -11.61 -6.81
CA GLY A 504 51.38 -11.83 -6.26
C GLY A 504 51.30 -11.53 -4.76
N ALA A 505 52.33 -10.88 -4.19
CA ALA A 505 52.34 -10.49 -2.79
C ALA A 505 51.29 -9.41 -2.53
N LEU A 506 50.57 -9.53 -1.40
CA LEU A 506 49.52 -8.60 -0.98
C LEU A 506 50.05 -7.71 0.16
N GLU A 507 50.06 -6.40 -0.08
CA GLU A 507 50.22 -5.38 0.95
C GLU A 507 48.85 -4.77 1.24
N VAL A 508 48.44 -4.74 2.49
CA VAL A 508 47.06 -4.38 2.88
C VAL A 508 47.05 -3.26 3.91
N TRP A 509 46.05 -2.40 3.78
CA TRP A 509 45.68 -1.36 4.73
C TRP A 509 44.24 -1.60 5.17
N PHE A 510 44.07 -2.00 6.44
CA PHE A 510 42.74 -2.24 6.99
C PHE A 510 41.98 -0.92 7.11
N ASN A 511 40.72 -0.91 6.66
CA ASN A 511 39.83 0.23 6.81
C ASN A 511 39.44 0.39 8.27
N THR A 512 39.84 1.50 8.88
CA THR A 512 39.46 1.87 10.25
C THR A 512 38.57 3.11 10.27
N GLY A 513 37.97 3.45 9.13
CA GLY A 513 37.05 4.56 8.97
C GLY A 513 35.75 4.34 9.76
N SER A 514 35.06 5.44 10.04
CA SER A 514 33.83 5.45 10.84
C SER A 514 32.89 6.55 10.38
N GLY A 515 31.60 6.39 10.63
CA GLY A 515 30.59 7.40 10.32
C GLY A 515 30.02 7.25 8.92
N GLY A 516 28.86 7.85 8.66
CA GLY A 516 28.20 7.89 7.36
C GLY A 516 27.40 6.64 7.04
N ALA A 517 27.27 5.67 7.96
CA ALA A 517 26.50 4.45 7.76
C ALA A 517 25.00 4.66 7.98
N TYR A 518 24.62 5.66 8.79
CA TYR A 518 23.24 5.83 9.23
C TYR A 518 22.80 7.28 9.11
N MET A 519 21.71 7.49 8.36
CA MET A 519 21.09 8.80 8.26
C MET A 519 20.24 9.09 9.50
N VAL A 520 19.96 10.37 9.74
CA VAL A 520 19.24 10.85 10.93
C VAL A 520 17.89 10.17 11.09
N GLY A 521 17.14 10.02 10.00
CA GLY A 521 15.80 9.41 9.98
C GLY A 521 15.78 7.88 10.00
N ASP A 522 16.90 7.18 9.80
CA ASP A 522 16.89 5.71 9.70
C ASP A 522 16.49 5.02 11.03
N GLY A 523 16.73 5.72 12.14
CA GLY A 523 16.38 5.28 13.48
C GLY A 523 14.97 5.65 13.93
N THR A 524 14.17 6.33 13.09
CA THR A 524 12.82 6.76 13.46
C THR A 524 11.90 5.55 13.59
N ARG A 525 11.22 5.44 14.72
CA ARG A 525 10.17 4.46 15.01
C ARG A 525 8.98 5.15 15.68
N PHE A 526 7.83 4.50 15.63
CA PHE A 526 6.61 4.96 16.26
C PHE A 526 6.02 3.82 17.09
N ALA A 527 5.67 4.10 18.34
CA ALA A 527 5.00 3.16 19.23
C ALA A 527 4.44 3.92 20.45
N ASP A 528 3.31 3.48 20.98
CA ASP A 528 2.76 3.99 22.24
C ASP A 528 3.60 3.51 23.43
N MET A 529 4.49 4.37 23.92
CA MET A 529 5.39 3.99 25.03
C MET A 529 4.78 4.32 26.40
N ASP A 530 3.73 5.12 26.48
CA ASP A 530 3.12 5.56 27.74
C ASP A 530 1.65 5.17 27.96
N GLY A 531 1.06 4.45 26.99
CA GLY A 531 -0.22 3.78 27.07
C GLY A 531 -1.41 4.72 26.89
N ASP A 532 -1.19 5.86 26.22
CA ASP A 532 -2.24 6.87 25.99
C ASP A 532 -3.02 6.68 24.68
N GLY A 533 -2.65 5.67 23.89
CA GLY A 533 -3.25 5.31 22.60
C GLY A 533 -2.74 6.15 21.43
N LEU A 534 -1.74 7.00 21.64
CA LEU A 534 -1.04 7.73 20.58
C LEU A 534 0.38 7.19 20.44
N ASP A 535 0.79 6.92 19.21
CA ASP A 535 2.16 6.50 18.97
C ASP A 535 3.14 7.67 19.15
N ASP A 536 4.19 7.43 19.93
CA ASP A 536 5.25 8.37 20.23
C ASP A 536 6.36 8.36 19.17
N TYR A 537 7.09 9.47 19.04
CA TYR A 537 8.24 9.55 18.15
C TYR A 537 9.48 9.03 18.88
N LEU A 538 10.10 8.00 18.31
CA LEU A 538 11.31 7.37 18.85
C LEU A 538 12.50 7.56 17.92
N ALA A 539 13.62 8.01 18.47
CA ALA A 539 14.92 8.02 17.78
C ALA A 539 15.81 6.90 18.35
N VAL A 540 15.91 5.79 17.60
CA VAL A 540 16.71 4.62 17.98
C VAL A 540 18.12 4.73 17.42
N SER A 541 19.11 4.93 18.29
CA SER A 541 20.53 5.04 17.91
C SER A 541 21.12 3.73 17.42
N PRO A 542 22.27 3.74 16.71
CA PRO A 542 22.94 2.52 16.24
C PRO A 542 23.22 1.48 17.32
N SER A 543 23.48 1.91 18.56
CA SER A 543 23.68 1.01 19.71
C SER A 543 22.39 0.60 20.41
N GLY A 544 21.23 0.97 19.85
CA GLY A 544 19.93 0.61 20.37
C GLY A 544 19.38 1.49 21.49
N ALA A 545 20.05 2.59 21.84
CA ALA A 545 19.51 3.56 22.79
C ALA A 545 18.32 4.30 22.16
N ILE A 546 17.32 4.64 22.98
CA ILE A 546 16.09 5.31 22.51
C ILE A 546 15.97 6.68 23.19
N GLU A 547 15.84 7.72 22.37
CA GLU A 547 15.30 9.02 22.78
C GLU A 547 13.84 9.13 22.36
N LEU A 548 12.99 9.65 23.25
CA LEU A 548 11.54 9.70 23.06
C LEU A 548 10.99 11.13 23.07
N TRP A 549 10.07 11.41 22.16
CA TRP A 549 9.18 12.56 22.18
C TRP A 549 7.74 12.08 22.24
N ARG A 550 7.08 12.38 23.36
CA ARG A 550 5.69 12.00 23.60
C ARG A 550 4.76 12.75 22.63
N ASN A 551 3.86 12.02 21.99
CA ASN A 551 2.80 12.57 21.17
C ASN A 551 1.63 13.05 22.06
N ASN A 552 1.41 14.35 22.15
CA ASN A 552 0.26 14.92 22.87
C ASN A 552 -0.92 15.27 21.93
N GLY A 553 -0.85 14.82 20.67
CA GLY A 553 -1.84 15.11 19.63
C GLY A 553 -1.76 16.53 19.05
N PHE A 554 -2.79 16.88 18.28
CA PHE A 554 -2.90 18.18 17.61
C PHE A 554 -3.52 19.26 18.51
N ASP A 555 -2.77 20.33 18.78
CA ASP A 555 -3.28 21.50 19.51
C ASP A 555 -3.96 22.47 18.53
N ALA A 556 -5.30 22.47 18.56
CA ALA A 556 -6.13 23.34 17.72
C ALA A 556 -5.91 24.85 17.98
N SER A 557 -5.45 25.24 19.17
CA SER A 557 -5.24 26.65 19.52
C SER A 557 -3.96 27.23 18.89
N SER A 558 -2.89 26.42 18.84
CA SER A 558 -1.63 26.79 18.22
C SER A 558 -1.50 26.31 16.76
N GLN A 559 -2.46 25.51 16.29
CA GLN A 559 -2.47 24.83 14.98
C GLN A 559 -1.18 24.04 14.73
N LYS A 560 -0.70 23.32 15.75
CA LYS A 560 0.54 22.55 15.69
C LYS A 560 0.38 21.20 16.37
N TRP A 561 1.16 20.23 15.90
CA TRP A 561 1.36 18.98 16.62
C TRP A 561 2.20 19.21 17.87
N SER A 562 1.79 18.62 18.99
CA SER A 562 2.48 18.77 20.26
C SER A 562 3.37 17.55 20.54
N TRP A 563 4.68 17.79 20.51
CA TRP A 563 5.71 16.79 20.82
C TRP A 563 6.46 17.18 22.09
N GLU A 564 6.43 16.34 23.12
CA GLU A 564 7.09 16.61 24.39
C GLU A 564 8.35 15.76 24.58
N PRO A 565 9.55 16.36 24.62
CA PRO A 565 10.79 15.59 24.80
C PRO A 565 10.85 14.94 26.18
N GLN A 566 11.05 13.62 26.22
CA GLN A 566 11.29 12.85 27.45
C GLN A 566 12.77 12.52 27.66
N GLY A 567 13.61 12.75 26.65
CA GLY A 567 15.04 12.44 26.68
C GLY A 567 15.32 10.96 26.40
N GLN A 568 16.49 10.48 26.83
CA GLN A 568 16.88 9.09 26.64
C GLN A 568 16.15 8.18 27.63
N ILE A 569 15.31 7.28 27.12
CA ILE A 569 14.50 6.35 27.92
C ILE A 569 15.15 4.97 28.03
N ALA A 570 15.98 4.59 27.06
CA ALA A 570 16.69 3.31 27.04
C ALA A 570 18.18 3.51 26.69
N THR A 571 19.06 2.74 27.34
CA THR A 571 20.52 2.87 27.17
C THR A 571 21.08 2.13 25.96
N GLY A 572 20.30 1.21 25.38
CA GLY A 572 20.71 0.38 24.26
C GLY A 572 21.52 -0.84 24.69
N VAL A 573 21.05 -2.02 24.31
CA VAL A 573 21.67 -3.30 24.69
C VAL A 573 22.00 -4.19 23.48
N ALA A 574 21.63 -3.75 22.27
CA ALA A 574 21.87 -4.43 21.00
C ALA A 574 21.88 -3.40 19.86
N ALA A 575 22.38 -3.79 18.68
CA ALA A 575 22.33 -2.94 17.49
C ALA A 575 20.87 -2.68 17.06
N ARG A 576 20.59 -1.51 16.49
CA ARG A 576 19.20 -1.07 16.23
C ARG A 576 18.41 -1.97 15.28
N GLU A 577 19.07 -2.59 14.32
CA GLU A 577 18.52 -3.56 13.37
C GLU A 577 17.94 -4.80 14.07
N ASN A 578 18.44 -5.10 15.26
CA ASN A 578 18.04 -6.23 16.10
C ASN A 578 16.99 -5.83 17.16
N ILE A 579 16.47 -4.61 17.11
CA ILE A 579 15.43 -4.14 18.04
C ILE A 579 14.08 -4.17 17.36
N ARG A 580 13.07 -4.67 18.10
CA ARG A 580 11.65 -4.49 17.80
C ARG A 580 10.97 -3.82 18.98
N ILE A 581 9.93 -3.06 18.69
CA ILE A 581 9.16 -2.30 19.67
C ILE A 581 7.69 -2.67 19.47
N ALA A 582 7.10 -3.35 20.46
CA ALA A 582 5.73 -3.85 20.41
C ALA A 582 5.27 -4.21 21.84
N ASP A 583 3.98 -4.13 22.13
CA ASP A 583 3.41 -4.55 23.41
C ASP A 583 3.35 -6.09 23.48
N LEU A 584 4.33 -6.70 24.15
CA LEU A 584 4.44 -8.16 24.18
C LEU A 584 3.56 -8.79 25.26
N ASP A 585 3.24 -8.06 26.33
CA ASP A 585 2.53 -8.62 27.49
C ASP A 585 1.11 -8.09 27.70
N GLY A 586 0.66 -7.22 26.80
CA GLY A 586 -0.71 -6.73 26.70
C GLY A 586 -1.06 -5.71 27.78
N ASP A 587 -0.07 -5.01 28.34
CA ASP A 587 -0.29 -3.98 29.36
C ASP A 587 -0.59 -2.59 28.79
N GLY A 588 -0.56 -2.46 27.45
CA GLY A 588 -0.79 -1.24 26.69
C GLY A 588 0.46 -0.38 26.49
N LEU A 589 1.63 -0.82 26.98
CA LEU A 589 2.90 -0.13 26.78
C LEU A 589 3.76 -0.91 25.80
N ALA A 590 4.29 -0.24 24.78
CA ALA A 590 5.23 -0.89 23.89
C ALA A 590 6.55 -1.23 24.61
N ASP A 591 7.05 -2.44 24.35
CA ASP A 591 8.22 -3.02 24.99
C ASP A 591 9.47 -2.99 24.11
N TYR A 592 10.63 -3.30 24.72
CA TYR A 592 11.90 -3.35 24.02
C TYR A 592 12.33 -4.81 23.81
N LEU A 593 12.35 -5.26 22.56
CA LEU A 593 12.64 -6.64 22.19
C LEU A 593 13.98 -6.72 21.47
N VAL A 594 14.88 -7.58 21.96
CA VAL A 594 16.16 -7.88 21.29
C VAL A 594 16.04 -9.19 20.54
N VAL A 595 16.13 -9.14 19.22
CA VAL A 595 16.07 -10.29 18.33
C VAL A 595 17.49 -10.73 17.98
N ASP A 596 17.78 -12.02 18.15
CA ASP A 596 19.03 -12.63 17.69
C ASP A 596 19.06 -12.69 16.16
N GLU A 597 20.14 -12.19 15.57
CA GLU A 597 20.32 -12.08 14.13
C GLU A 597 20.29 -13.44 13.42
N ALA A 598 20.87 -14.48 14.03
CA ALA A 598 21.03 -15.78 13.39
C ALA A 598 19.80 -16.68 13.57
N SER A 599 19.22 -16.70 14.78
CA SER A 599 18.15 -17.64 15.14
C SER A 599 16.76 -17.02 15.22
N GLY A 600 16.66 -15.69 15.34
CA GLY A 600 15.40 -14.99 15.62
C GLY A 600 14.92 -15.19 17.06
N ALA A 601 15.79 -15.64 17.98
CA ALA A 601 15.47 -15.74 19.39
C ALA A 601 15.21 -14.36 19.99
N VAL A 602 14.34 -14.25 20.99
CA VAL A 602 13.88 -12.94 21.51
C VAL A 602 14.18 -12.84 22.99
N VAL A 603 14.89 -11.78 23.37
CA VAL A 603 15.05 -11.34 24.77
C VAL A 603 14.14 -10.15 25.02
N PHE A 604 13.30 -10.27 26.05
CA PHE A 604 12.25 -9.33 26.38
C PHE A 604 12.68 -8.36 27.49
N TRP A 605 12.56 -7.06 27.23
CA TRP A 605 12.65 -6.01 28.25
C TRP A 605 11.31 -5.31 28.39
N ARG A 606 10.61 -5.59 29.48
CA ARG A 606 9.32 -4.98 29.83
C ARG A 606 9.46 -3.50 30.13
N ASN A 607 8.65 -2.68 29.48
CA ASN A 607 8.45 -1.28 29.78
C ASN A 607 7.47 -1.11 30.96
N GLY A 608 7.94 -0.63 32.11
CA GLY A 608 7.09 -0.33 33.26
C GLY A 608 6.56 1.11 33.30
N GLY A 609 6.73 1.86 32.21
CA GLY A 609 6.32 3.24 32.05
C GLY A 609 7.15 4.26 32.83
N ARG A 610 6.77 5.53 32.67
CA ARG A 610 7.42 6.68 33.29
C ARG A 610 7.10 6.79 34.78
N GLN A 611 8.15 6.86 35.60
CA GLN A 611 8.07 6.95 37.05
C GLN A 611 7.92 8.40 37.53
N ALA A 612 7.52 8.58 38.79
CA ALA A 612 7.29 9.90 39.40
C ALA A 612 8.55 10.78 39.48
N ASP A 613 9.75 10.18 39.46
CA ASP A 613 11.03 10.89 39.42
C ASP A 613 11.47 11.28 38.00
N GLY A 614 10.66 10.96 37.00
CA GLY A 614 10.92 11.24 35.59
C GLY A 614 11.76 10.17 34.88
N THR A 615 12.18 9.10 35.56
CA THR A 615 12.88 7.97 34.94
C THR A 615 11.92 6.97 34.32
N TRP A 616 12.41 6.12 33.42
CA TRP A 616 11.65 5.04 32.80
C TRP A 616 12.03 3.70 33.42
N SER A 617 11.03 2.87 33.73
CA SER A 617 11.23 1.57 34.34
C SER A 617 11.41 0.50 33.26
N TRP A 618 12.49 -0.29 33.35
CA TRP A 618 12.78 -1.40 32.45
C TRP A 618 13.10 -2.67 33.23
N THR A 619 12.48 -3.79 32.89
CA THR A 619 12.75 -5.10 33.50
C THR A 619 13.17 -6.11 32.44
N ASN A 620 14.35 -6.70 32.58
CA ASN A 620 14.80 -7.79 31.71
C ASN A 620 14.14 -9.11 32.15
N GLU A 621 13.24 -9.63 31.32
CA GLU A 621 12.51 -10.89 31.54
C GLU A 621 13.23 -12.10 30.94
N GLY A 622 14.38 -11.89 30.30
CA GLY A 622 15.18 -12.93 29.68
C GLY A 622 14.65 -13.35 28.32
N GLN A 623 15.05 -14.55 27.89
CA GLN A 623 14.66 -15.08 26.58
C GLN A 623 13.23 -15.65 26.64
N VAL A 624 12.34 -15.12 25.80
CA VAL A 624 10.92 -15.51 25.71
C VAL A 624 10.59 -16.28 24.44
N ALA A 625 11.43 -16.21 23.40
CA ALA A 625 11.29 -17.01 22.18
C ALA A 625 12.62 -17.62 21.75
N THR A 626 12.57 -18.81 21.16
CA THR A 626 13.75 -19.52 20.63
C THR A 626 14.09 -19.15 19.19
N GLY A 627 13.12 -18.56 18.47
CA GLY A 627 13.25 -18.16 17.08
C GLY A 627 13.09 -19.31 16.09
N ILE A 628 12.79 -18.98 14.84
CA ILE A 628 12.50 -19.95 13.75
C ILE A 628 13.26 -19.68 12.45
N GLY A 629 14.18 -18.70 12.45
CA GLY A 629 14.90 -18.28 11.25
C GLY A 629 15.68 -16.99 11.51
N ALA A 630 16.35 -16.45 10.50
CA ALA A 630 17.14 -15.23 10.63
C ALA A 630 16.32 -14.06 11.22
N GLY A 631 16.92 -13.32 12.14
CA GLY A 631 16.31 -12.22 12.89
C GLY A 631 15.79 -11.08 12.01
N VAL A 632 16.38 -10.87 10.83
CA VAL A 632 15.94 -9.87 9.85
C VAL A 632 14.50 -10.10 9.36
N GLY A 633 13.97 -11.31 9.48
CA GLY A 633 12.59 -11.64 9.12
C GLY A 633 11.60 -11.55 10.29
N VAL A 634 12.05 -11.28 11.51
CA VAL A 634 11.18 -11.27 12.70
C VAL A 634 10.46 -9.93 12.82
N GLU A 635 9.14 -9.97 12.91
CA GLU A 635 8.28 -8.83 13.18
C GLU A 635 7.27 -9.17 14.29
N PHE A 636 6.71 -8.14 14.92
CA PHE A 636 5.71 -8.27 15.98
C PHE A 636 4.49 -7.43 15.67
N ALA A 637 3.31 -8.05 15.69
CA ALA A 637 2.03 -7.39 15.48
C ALA A 637 0.92 -8.26 16.07
N ASP A 638 -0.13 -7.62 16.59
CA ASP A 638 -1.33 -8.31 17.10
C ASP A 638 -2.20 -8.78 15.91
N ILE A 639 -1.99 -10.03 15.46
CA ILE A 639 -2.61 -10.55 14.24
C ILE A 639 -4.00 -11.13 14.50
N ASP A 640 -4.32 -11.46 15.76
CA ASP A 640 -5.62 -12.00 16.16
C ASP A 640 -6.46 -11.07 17.05
N GLY A 641 -5.96 -9.85 17.30
CA GLY A 641 -6.68 -8.76 17.95
C GLY A 641 -6.85 -8.95 19.46
N ASP A 642 -6.02 -9.79 20.10
CA ASP A 642 -6.15 -10.11 21.52
C ASP A 642 -5.39 -9.17 22.46
N GLY A 643 -4.67 -8.21 21.87
CA GLY A 643 -3.85 -7.20 22.53
C GLY A 643 -2.46 -7.63 22.92
N LEU A 644 -2.02 -8.83 22.53
CA LEU A 644 -0.65 -9.25 22.66
C LEU A 644 0.02 -9.27 21.28
N ALA A 645 1.18 -8.63 21.15
CA ALA A 645 1.92 -8.71 19.89
C ALA A 645 2.39 -10.16 19.62
N ASP A 646 2.05 -10.67 18.43
CA ASP A 646 2.40 -12.01 17.99
C ASP A 646 3.75 -12.07 17.31
N TYR A 647 4.40 -13.24 17.36
CA TYR A 647 5.65 -13.47 16.67
C TYR A 647 5.38 -13.82 15.21
N LEU A 648 5.86 -12.97 14.29
CA LEU A 648 5.79 -13.17 12.85
C LEU A 648 7.19 -13.40 12.29
N TRP A 649 7.32 -14.35 11.36
CA TRP A 649 8.50 -14.49 10.53
C TRP A 649 8.14 -14.30 9.05
N VAL A 650 8.63 -13.21 8.48
CA VAL A 650 8.45 -12.81 7.08
C VAL A 650 9.63 -13.34 6.27
N ALA A 651 9.34 -14.24 5.34
CA ALA A 651 10.28 -14.77 4.36
C ALA A 651 10.65 -13.71 3.31
N GLU A 652 11.72 -13.96 2.56
CA GLU A 652 12.23 -13.00 1.56
C GLU A 652 11.20 -12.61 0.49
N ASP A 653 10.29 -13.53 0.14
CA ASP A 653 9.21 -13.33 -0.84
C ASP A 653 7.91 -12.77 -0.23
N GLY A 654 7.96 -12.36 1.04
CA GLY A 654 6.84 -11.82 1.79
C GLY A 654 5.91 -12.87 2.41
N ALA A 655 6.21 -14.18 2.30
CA ALA A 655 5.42 -15.19 3.00
C ALA A 655 5.56 -15.06 4.53
N VAL A 656 4.48 -15.28 5.27
CA VAL A 656 4.43 -15.02 6.73
C VAL A 656 4.11 -16.30 7.48
N THR A 657 4.96 -16.67 8.43
CA THR A 657 4.72 -17.71 9.43
C THR A 657 4.43 -17.06 10.78
N ALA A 658 3.33 -17.42 11.44
CA ALA A 658 2.89 -16.77 12.67
C ALA A 658 2.81 -17.72 13.88
N TYR A 659 3.07 -17.17 15.07
CA TYR A 659 2.88 -17.81 16.38
C TYR A 659 2.12 -16.86 17.30
N LEU A 660 0.92 -17.26 17.71
CA LEU A 660 0.09 -16.44 18.60
C LEU A 660 0.67 -16.40 20.01
N ASN A 661 0.71 -15.21 20.59
CA ASN A 661 1.24 -14.94 21.92
C ASN A 661 0.19 -15.22 22.99
N GLY A 662 0.47 -16.18 23.89
CA GLY A 662 -0.41 -16.48 25.03
C GLY A 662 0.00 -15.83 26.34
N GLY A 663 1.00 -14.93 26.31
CA GLY A 663 1.58 -14.30 27.48
C GLY A 663 2.39 -15.23 28.38
N SER A 664 2.57 -14.82 29.64
CA SER A 664 3.34 -15.56 30.65
C SER A 664 2.53 -16.68 31.30
N GLY A 665 2.97 -17.93 31.12
CA GLY A 665 2.40 -19.13 31.74
C GLY A 665 3.23 -19.67 32.90
N SER A 666 2.71 -20.70 33.59
CA SER A 666 3.39 -21.34 34.73
C SER A 666 4.72 -22.01 34.38
N ASP A 667 4.90 -22.40 33.12
CA ASP A 667 6.09 -23.08 32.59
C ASP A 667 6.92 -22.18 31.64
N GLY A 668 6.63 -20.87 31.59
CA GLY A 668 7.29 -19.89 30.72
C GLY A 668 6.34 -19.22 29.73
N TRP A 669 6.91 -18.49 28.76
CA TRP A 669 6.16 -17.77 27.73
C TRP A 669 5.44 -18.73 26.77
N ILE A 670 4.20 -18.41 26.38
CA ILE A 670 3.35 -19.28 25.57
C ILE A 670 3.33 -18.80 24.13
N TRP A 671 3.71 -19.67 23.19
CA TRP A 671 3.64 -19.43 21.74
C TRP A 671 2.83 -20.54 21.05
N ARG A 672 1.84 -20.17 20.25
CA ARG A 672 0.95 -21.12 19.53
C ARG A 672 1.14 -20.99 18.02
N SER A 673 1.85 -21.95 17.43
CA SER A 673 2.08 -22.00 15.98
C SER A 673 0.79 -22.00 15.17
N GLN A 674 0.66 -21.06 14.23
CA GLN A 674 -0.38 -21.05 13.19
C GLN A 674 0.13 -21.57 11.84
N GLY A 675 1.44 -21.75 11.69
CA GLY A 675 2.05 -22.10 10.42
C GLY A 675 2.11 -20.91 9.47
N VAL A 676 2.09 -21.17 8.16
CA VAL A 676 2.12 -20.10 7.14
C VAL A 676 0.73 -19.49 7.01
N ILE A 677 0.57 -18.23 7.41
CA ILE A 677 -0.70 -17.48 7.36
C ILE A 677 -0.83 -16.64 6.10
N ALA A 678 0.28 -16.29 5.44
CA ALA A 678 0.31 -15.60 4.15
C ALA A 678 1.37 -16.23 3.23
N THR A 679 1.04 -16.43 1.95
CA THR A 679 1.94 -17.07 0.98
C THR A 679 2.89 -16.09 0.27
N GLY A 680 2.85 -14.81 0.64
CA GLY A 680 3.57 -13.74 -0.05
C GLY A 680 2.83 -13.23 -1.28
N VAL A 681 3.12 -11.98 -1.64
CA VAL A 681 2.49 -11.26 -2.77
C VAL A 681 3.51 -10.96 -3.90
N GLY A 682 4.71 -11.54 -3.81
CA GLY A 682 5.82 -11.28 -4.73
C GLY A 682 6.61 -10.00 -4.42
N ALA A 683 6.40 -9.41 -3.24
CA ALA A 683 7.17 -8.29 -2.71
C ALA A 683 8.27 -8.79 -1.76
N THR A 684 9.34 -8.02 -1.60
CA THR A 684 10.40 -8.37 -0.63
C THR A 684 9.92 -8.17 0.80
N ARG A 685 10.47 -8.90 1.78
CA ARG A 685 10.09 -8.74 3.20
C ARG A 685 10.18 -7.30 3.71
N ARG A 686 11.13 -6.51 3.19
CA ARG A 686 11.37 -5.12 3.58
C ARG A 686 10.31 -4.15 3.08
N ASP A 687 9.50 -4.58 2.13
CA ASP A 687 8.36 -3.83 1.60
C ASP A 687 7.04 -4.23 2.27
N ILE A 688 7.09 -5.18 3.22
CA ILE A 688 5.93 -5.65 3.98
C ILE A 688 5.89 -4.96 5.33
N GLN A 689 4.72 -4.43 5.67
CA GLN A 689 4.45 -3.80 6.97
C GLN A 689 3.11 -4.30 7.52
N PHE A 690 2.94 -4.20 8.83
CA PHE A 690 1.79 -4.71 9.57
C PHE A 690 1.20 -3.60 10.43
N TYR A 691 0.04 -3.05 10.04
CA TYR A 691 -0.68 -2.04 10.82
C TYR A 691 -2.19 -2.20 10.67
N ASP A 692 -2.95 -1.84 11.70
CA ASP A 692 -4.41 -1.72 11.63
C ASP A 692 -4.79 -0.46 10.84
N ILE A 693 -5.12 -0.63 9.56
CA ILE A 693 -5.39 0.48 8.65
C ILE A 693 -6.84 0.94 8.76
N ASP A 694 -7.77 0.04 9.02
CA ASP A 694 -9.19 0.37 9.04
C ASP A 694 -9.79 0.53 10.44
N GLY A 695 -9.02 0.22 11.48
CA GLY A 695 -9.35 0.46 12.88
C GLY A 695 -10.26 -0.61 13.44
N ASP A 696 -10.22 -1.83 12.89
CA ASP A 696 -11.04 -2.95 13.35
C ASP A 696 -10.39 -3.82 14.43
N GLY A 697 -9.17 -3.47 14.84
CA GLY A 697 -8.41 -4.15 15.88
C GLY A 697 -7.58 -5.32 15.36
N PHE A 698 -7.66 -5.66 14.07
CA PHE A 698 -6.77 -6.64 13.46
C PHE A 698 -5.72 -5.94 12.62
N VAL A 699 -4.47 -6.36 12.79
CA VAL A 699 -3.39 -5.81 11.97
C VAL A 699 -3.45 -6.36 10.54
N ASP A 700 -3.38 -5.47 9.55
CA ASP A 700 -3.42 -5.78 8.12
C ASP A 700 -2.05 -6.06 7.51
N TYR A 701 -2.03 -6.81 6.40
CA TYR A 701 -0.82 -7.02 5.61
C TYR A 701 -0.70 -5.94 4.54
N LEU A 702 0.37 -5.15 4.59
CA LEU A 702 0.61 -4.03 3.69
C LEU A 702 1.81 -4.31 2.80
N TRP A 703 1.65 -4.10 1.50
CA TRP A 703 2.77 -3.97 0.58
C TRP A 703 3.00 -2.50 0.25
N VAL A 704 4.12 -1.95 0.71
CA VAL A 704 4.58 -0.59 0.40
C VAL A 704 5.51 -0.63 -0.81
N ASN A 705 5.11 0.01 -1.89
CA ASN A 705 5.90 0.10 -3.11
C ASN A 705 7.19 0.90 -2.85
N ARG A 706 8.32 0.24 -3.01
CA ARG A 706 9.65 0.80 -2.83
C ARG A 706 9.92 2.07 -3.65
N ILE A 707 9.30 2.23 -4.82
CA ILE A 707 9.61 3.31 -5.78
C ILE A 707 8.93 4.62 -5.41
N ASP A 708 7.66 4.58 -5.02
CA ASP A 708 6.82 5.78 -4.86
C ASP A 708 6.02 5.84 -3.55
N GLY A 709 6.17 4.81 -2.70
CA GLY A 709 5.50 4.73 -1.42
C GLY A 709 4.01 4.45 -1.53
N SER A 710 3.52 3.98 -2.69
CA SER A 710 2.14 3.53 -2.80
C SER A 710 1.90 2.24 -2.00
N VAL A 711 0.67 2.01 -1.56
CA VAL A 711 0.37 0.95 -0.58
C VAL A 711 -0.76 0.08 -1.09
N SER A 712 -0.53 -1.22 -1.12
CA SER A 712 -1.57 -2.23 -1.33
C SER A 712 -1.86 -2.99 -0.05
N GLU A 713 -3.13 -3.26 0.21
CA GLU A 713 -3.61 -3.81 1.47
C GLU A 713 -4.33 -5.15 1.28
N TRP A 714 -4.06 -6.06 2.21
CA TRP A 714 -4.85 -7.26 2.45
C TRP A 714 -5.39 -7.19 3.87
N LYS A 715 -6.69 -6.91 3.96
CA LYS A 715 -7.41 -6.81 5.22
C LYS A 715 -7.39 -8.13 5.97
N ASN A 716 -7.03 -8.11 7.24
CA ASN A 716 -7.09 -9.27 8.12
C ASN A 716 -8.50 -9.49 8.68
N GLY A 717 -8.91 -10.76 8.84
CA GLY A 717 -10.20 -11.14 9.42
C GLY A 717 -10.12 -11.75 10.82
N GLY A 718 -8.94 -11.77 11.46
CA GLY A 718 -8.76 -12.23 12.84
C GLY A 718 -8.70 -13.74 13.03
N GLY A 719 -8.31 -14.51 12.00
CA GLY A 719 -8.11 -15.96 12.15
C GLY A 719 -8.37 -16.81 10.91
N PHE A 720 -8.63 -18.10 11.13
CA PHE A 720 -8.88 -19.08 10.07
C PHE A 720 -10.37 -19.14 9.68
N ALA A 721 -10.63 -19.07 8.37
CA ALA A 721 -11.93 -19.36 7.80
C ALA A 721 -12.27 -20.86 7.92
N ALA A 722 -13.54 -21.19 7.67
CA ALA A 722 -14.03 -22.57 7.66
C ALA A 722 -13.34 -23.50 6.64
N ASP A 723 -12.65 -22.93 5.65
CA ASP A 723 -11.86 -23.67 4.65
C ASP A 723 -10.41 -23.95 5.11
N GLY A 724 -10.04 -23.55 6.33
CA GLY A 724 -8.72 -23.78 6.91
C GLY A 724 -7.63 -22.82 6.46
N ARG A 725 -7.98 -21.71 5.79
CA ARG A 725 -7.02 -20.65 5.42
C ARG A 725 -7.21 -19.43 6.32
N TRP A 726 -6.12 -18.71 6.59
CA TRP A 726 -6.19 -17.43 7.28
C TRP A 726 -7.00 -16.42 6.44
N GLN A 727 -7.82 -15.61 7.10
CA GLN A 727 -8.73 -14.68 6.46
C GLN A 727 -7.98 -13.43 6.00
N TRP A 728 -7.69 -13.38 4.70
CA TRP A 728 -7.17 -12.19 4.02
C TRP A 728 -8.13 -11.74 2.93
N SER A 729 -8.48 -10.46 2.93
CA SER A 729 -9.28 -9.81 1.88
C SER A 729 -8.47 -8.74 1.16
N ALA A 730 -8.11 -8.99 -0.10
CA ALA A 730 -7.38 -8.01 -0.91
C ALA A 730 -8.23 -6.77 -1.18
N GLN A 731 -7.78 -5.60 -0.71
CA GLN A 731 -8.44 -4.30 -0.96
C GLN A 731 -7.88 -3.59 -2.20
N GLY A 732 -6.73 -4.04 -2.72
CA GLY A 732 -6.03 -3.37 -3.81
C GLY A 732 -5.15 -2.23 -3.29
N GLN A 733 -4.92 -1.19 -4.11
CA GLN A 733 -4.08 -0.05 -3.74
C GLN A 733 -4.87 0.98 -2.93
N ILE A 734 -4.59 1.08 -1.64
CA ILE A 734 -5.27 1.99 -0.71
C ILE A 734 -4.63 3.37 -0.61
N ALA A 735 -3.34 3.49 -0.95
CA ALA A 735 -2.63 4.76 -1.04
C ALA A 735 -1.83 4.84 -2.34
N LYS A 736 -1.92 5.95 -3.06
CA LYS A 736 -1.22 6.14 -4.35
C LYS A 736 0.25 6.51 -4.22
N GLY A 737 0.73 6.70 -2.99
CA GLY A 737 2.08 7.11 -2.67
C GLY A 737 2.30 8.61 -2.85
N VAL A 738 3.27 9.13 -2.11
CA VAL A 738 3.63 10.56 -2.11
C VAL A 738 4.82 10.85 -3.02
N GLY A 739 5.28 9.85 -3.77
CA GLY A 739 6.48 9.92 -4.58
C GLY A 739 7.75 9.99 -3.72
N ALA A 740 7.72 9.40 -2.53
CA ALA A 740 8.90 9.12 -1.71
C ALA A 740 9.30 7.65 -1.90
N ASN A 741 10.53 7.30 -1.51
CA ASN A 741 10.93 5.91 -1.44
C ASN A 741 10.08 5.16 -0.39
N GLY A 742 9.66 3.92 -0.68
CA GLY A 742 8.82 3.13 0.22
C GLY A 742 9.43 2.89 1.61
N LEU A 743 10.76 2.87 1.72
CA LEU A 743 11.44 2.71 3.02
C LEU A 743 11.41 3.99 3.89
N ALA A 744 10.94 5.11 3.36
CA ALA A 744 10.66 6.33 4.11
C ALA A 744 9.21 6.36 4.61
N ILE A 745 8.39 5.38 4.20
CA ILE A 745 6.99 5.31 4.57
C ILE A 745 6.83 4.46 5.82
N HIS A 746 6.18 5.04 6.81
CA HIS A 746 5.81 4.41 8.07
C HIS A 746 4.32 4.61 8.31
N PHE A 747 3.77 3.84 9.25
CA PHE A 747 2.42 4.04 9.75
C PHE A 747 2.45 4.12 11.27
N ALA A 748 1.53 4.88 11.82
CA ALA A 748 1.39 5.04 13.26
C ALA A 748 0.02 5.67 13.59
N ILE A 749 -0.53 5.39 14.76
CA ILE A 749 -1.74 6.04 15.26
C ILE A 749 -1.33 7.41 15.83
N ILE A 750 -1.28 8.43 14.97
CA ILE A 750 -0.77 9.75 15.37
C ILE A 750 -1.88 10.61 15.99
N ASN A 751 -3.12 10.48 15.48
CA ASN A 751 -4.26 11.32 15.88
C ASN A 751 -5.24 10.67 16.87
N GLY A 752 -5.01 9.40 17.25
CA GLY A 752 -5.85 8.66 18.19
C GLY A 752 -7.21 8.25 17.65
N ASN A 753 -7.36 8.12 16.33
CA ASN A 753 -8.59 7.61 15.69
C ASN A 753 -8.61 6.09 15.48
N GLY A 754 -7.61 5.38 16.03
CA GLY A 754 -7.47 3.93 16.00
C GLY A 754 -7.00 3.34 14.67
N ARG A 755 -6.86 4.18 13.65
CA ARG A 755 -6.33 3.80 12.34
C ARG A 755 -4.92 4.32 12.21
N ALA A 756 -4.04 3.51 11.62
CA ALA A 756 -2.70 3.96 11.36
C ALA A 756 -2.69 5.02 10.24
N ASP A 757 -2.09 6.18 10.54
CA ASP A 757 -1.89 7.30 9.62
C ASP A 757 -0.67 7.06 8.72
N TYR A 758 -0.68 7.56 7.48
CA TYR A 758 0.43 7.39 6.54
C TYR A 758 1.48 8.47 6.78
N LEU A 759 2.72 8.06 7.05
CA LEU A 759 3.82 8.94 7.41
C LEU A 759 4.96 8.84 6.39
N ASN A 760 5.49 9.99 5.97
CA ASN A 760 6.76 10.07 5.25
C ASN A 760 7.82 10.67 6.16
N VAL A 761 8.87 9.90 6.45
CA VAL A 761 10.02 10.29 7.25
C VAL A 761 11.17 10.69 6.33
N ASP A 762 11.58 11.95 6.38
CA ASP A 762 12.75 12.42 5.64
C ASP A 762 14.03 11.72 6.16
N PRO A 763 14.76 10.95 5.32
CA PRO A 763 15.92 10.20 5.79
C PRO A 763 17.04 11.09 6.34
N GLY A 764 17.22 12.29 5.77
CA GLY A 764 18.32 13.19 6.12
C GLY A 764 18.11 13.95 7.44
N THR A 765 16.87 14.15 7.85
CA THR A 765 16.50 14.99 9.01
C THR A 765 15.66 14.28 10.06
N GLY A 766 14.98 13.20 9.71
CA GLY A 766 13.96 12.56 10.53
C GLY A 766 12.63 13.32 10.57
N ALA A 767 12.43 14.34 9.73
CA ALA A 767 11.21 15.13 9.71
C ALA A 767 10.02 14.29 9.23
N VAL A 768 8.84 14.47 9.83
CA VAL A 768 7.67 13.63 9.58
C VAL A 768 6.58 14.45 8.92
N THR A 769 6.12 13.99 7.76
CA THR A 769 4.93 14.51 7.09
C THR A 769 3.82 13.47 7.18
N VAL A 770 2.63 13.87 7.64
CA VAL A 770 1.49 12.98 7.87
C VAL A 770 0.38 13.19 6.85
N TRP A 771 -0.24 12.08 6.47
CA TRP A 771 -1.54 12.02 5.83
C TRP A 771 -2.48 11.27 6.76
N VAL A 772 -3.42 11.99 7.36
CA VAL A 772 -4.31 11.42 8.37
C VAL A 772 -5.29 10.45 7.72
N ASN A 773 -5.36 9.23 8.25
CA ASN A 773 -6.24 8.16 7.81
C ASN A 773 -7.66 8.36 8.35
N GLY A 774 -8.53 8.97 7.53
CA GLY A 774 -9.95 9.12 7.83
C GLY A 774 -10.78 8.02 7.19
N CYS A 775 -11.98 7.77 7.72
CA CYS A 775 -12.97 6.93 7.07
C CYS A 775 -14.01 7.78 6.33
N PHE A 776 -14.38 7.39 5.12
CA PHE A 776 -15.34 8.14 4.35
C PHE A 776 -16.74 8.15 5.00
N GLY A 777 -17.25 9.35 5.27
CA GLY A 777 -18.52 9.56 5.98
C GLY A 777 -18.34 9.74 7.49
N GLU A 778 -17.14 9.49 8.03
CA GLU A 778 -16.76 9.97 9.35
C GLU A 778 -16.28 11.41 9.23
N SER A 779 -16.75 12.27 10.13
CA SER A 779 -16.12 13.57 10.34
C SER A 779 -14.75 13.34 10.99
N SER A 780 -13.73 13.09 10.18
CA SER A 780 -12.32 13.09 10.58
C SER A 780 -11.91 14.51 10.98
N GLY A 781 -12.38 15.01 12.12
CA GLY A 781 -12.18 16.41 12.52
C GLY A 781 -12.52 17.41 11.40
N GLY A 782 -13.47 17.03 10.54
CA GLY A 782 -13.72 17.65 9.25
C GLY A 782 -14.08 19.12 9.40
N SER A 783 -13.31 19.96 8.72
CA SER A 783 -13.61 21.38 8.69
C SER A 783 -15.03 21.61 8.16
N THR A 784 -15.76 22.54 8.76
CA THR A 784 -17.06 23.00 8.23
C THR A 784 -16.88 24.17 7.25
N ASP A 785 -15.66 24.40 6.76
CA ASP A 785 -15.31 25.59 5.98
C ASP A 785 -16.14 25.71 4.70
N TRP A 786 -16.46 24.58 4.07
CA TRP A 786 -17.32 24.54 2.88
C TRP A 786 -18.73 25.12 3.13
N LEU A 787 -19.26 25.02 4.35
CA LEU A 787 -20.56 25.61 4.73
C LEU A 787 -20.53 27.14 4.73
N THR A 788 -19.35 27.74 4.94
CA THR A 788 -19.18 29.20 5.04
C THR A 788 -18.65 29.84 3.75
N ALA A 789 -18.12 29.04 2.82
CA ALA A 789 -17.58 29.50 1.56
C ALA A 789 -18.62 30.26 0.71
N GLN A 790 -18.18 31.33 0.05
CA GLN A 790 -19.03 32.21 -0.76
C GLN A 790 -18.53 32.26 -2.21
N CYS A 791 -19.43 32.37 -3.18
CA CYS A 791 -19.10 32.49 -4.61
C CYS A 791 -18.20 33.68 -4.97
N SER A 792 -18.08 34.67 -4.07
CA SER A 792 -17.15 35.79 -4.20
C SER A 792 -15.70 35.44 -3.88
N ASN A 793 -15.39 34.23 -3.41
CA ASN A 793 -14.03 33.78 -3.18
C ASN A 793 -13.22 33.89 -4.49
N PRO A 794 -12.07 34.58 -4.50
CA PRO A 794 -11.23 34.75 -5.69
C PRO A 794 -10.87 33.44 -6.39
N ALA A 795 -10.72 32.34 -5.64
CA ALA A 795 -10.42 31.02 -6.18
C ALA A 795 -11.58 30.44 -7.01
N ILE A 796 -12.82 30.84 -6.73
CA ILE A 796 -14.00 30.43 -7.50
C ILE A 796 -14.13 31.30 -8.75
N ALA A 797 -14.02 32.62 -8.57
CA ALA A 797 -14.24 33.63 -9.60
C ALA A 797 -13.19 33.59 -10.73
N ASP A 798 -11.96 33.18 -10.42
CA ASP A 798 -10.89 33.05 -11.40
C ASP A 798 -10.80 31.61 -11.95
N ALA A 799 -11.36 31.40 -13.13
CA ALA A 799 -11.32 30.12 -13.84
C ALA A 799 -9.92 29.75 -14.39
N THR A 800 -8.92 30.64 -14.29
CA THR A 800 -7.54 30.38 -14.76
C THR A 800 -6.65 29.73 -13.71
N LEU A 801 -7.07 29.70 -12.45
CA LEU A 801 -6.32 29.06 -11.37
C LEU A 801 -6.32 27.53 -11.50
N PRO A 802 -5.27 26.84 -10.97
CA PRO A 802 -5.22 25.39 -10.98
C PRO A 802 -6.47 24.76 -10.31
N PRO A 803 -7.14 23.79 -10.95
CA PRO A 803 -8.29 23.09 -10.41
C PRO A 803 -8.16 22.60 -8.95
N THR A 804 -7.01 22.07 -8.56
CA THR A 804 -6.73 21.64 -7.17
C THR A 804 -6.84 22.79 -6.17
N VAL A 805 -6.31 23.96 -6.52
CA VAL A 805 -6.38 25.18 -5.70
C VAL A 805 -7.83 25.62 -5.56
N ARG A 806 -8.61 25.55 -6.65
CA ARG A 806 -10.03 25.95 -6.64
C ARG A 806 -10.89 24.98 -5.82
N TRP A 807 -10.63 23.68 -5.91
CA TRP A 807 -11.29 22.63 -5.15
C TRP A 807 -11.05 22.76 -3.63
N ASN A 808 -9.78 22.97 -3.25
CA ASN A 808 -9.38 23.08 -1.85
C ASN A 808 -9.82 24.39 -1.21
N ALA A 809 -9.87 25.50 -1.97
CA ALA A 809 -10.23 26.82 -1.45
C ALA A 809 -11.67 26.93 -0.91
N VAL A 810 -12.53 25.96 -1.23
CA VAL A 810 -13.91 25.86 -0.71
C VAL A 810 -14.18 24.53 -0.04
N ASP A 811 -13.12 23.79 0.29
CA ASP A 811 -13.20 22.52 1.03
C ASP A 811 -14.18 21.52 0.38
N THR A 812 -14.05 21.39 -0.95
CA THR A 812 -14.98 20.60 -1.76
C THR A 812 -14.95 19.11 -1.40
N THR A 813 -13.80 18.60 -0.94
CA THR A 813 -13.67 17.20 -0.48
C THR A 813 -14.60 16.91 0.69
N SER A 814 -14.59 17.75 1.73
CA SER A 814 -15.48 17.59 2.89
C SER A 814 -16.94 17.74 2.52
N ALA A 815 -17.26 18.64 1.59
CA ALA A 815 -18.63 18.78 1.07
C ALA A 815 -19.10 17.54 0.30
N TRP A 816 -18.23 16.93 -0.52
CA TRP A 816 -18.51 15.69 -1.24
C TRP A 816 -18.78 14.53 -0.26
N VAL A 817 -17.93 14.39 0.77
CA VAL A 817 -18.14 13.42 1.86
C VAL A 817 -19.50 13.63 2.52
N ALA A 818 -19.88 14.88 2.82
CA ALA A 818 -21.17 15.18 3.43
C ALA A 818 -22.38 14.84 2.53
N ALA A 819 -22.26 15.09 1.21
CA ALA A 819 -23.31 14.76 0.25
C ALA A 819 -23.53 13.25 0.11
N VAL A 820 -22.46 12.46 0.17
CA VAL A 820 -22.56 11.00 0.10
C VAL A 820 -22.98 10.38 1.44
N ALA A 821 -22.54 10.94 2.56
CA ALA A 821 -23.09 10.58 3.87
C ALA A 821 -24.61 10.78 3.89
N ASN A 822 -25.12 11.90 3.35
CA ASN A 822 -26.55 12.17 3.21
C ASN A 822 -27.29 11.12 2.35
N TRP A 823 -26.64 10.59 1.31
CA TRP A 823 -27.15 9.49 0.50
C TRP A 823 -27.28 8.20 1.32
N HIS A 824 -26.24 7.81 2.06
CA HIS A 824 -26.25 6.59 2.87
C HIS A 824 -27.23 6.65 4.04
N THR A 825 -27.45 7.81 4.63
CA THR A 825 -28.39 7.98 5.75
C THR A 825 -29.87 8.04 5.33
N ASN A 826 -30.20 7.91 4.04
CA ASN A 826 -31.57 7.93 3.50
C ASN A 826 -32.39 9.17 3.90
N THR A 827 -31.72 10.29 4.18
CA THR A 827 -32.38 11.57 4.50
C THR A 827 -32.90 12.31 3.26
N SER A 828 -32.57 11.81 2.07
CA SER A 828 -33.15 12.24 0.80
C SER A 828 -34.53 11.58 0.57
N PRO A 829 -35.43 12.19 -0.22
CA PRO A 829 -36.69 11.55 -0.62
C PRO A 829 -36.42 10.14 -1.20
N ALA A 830 -37.18 9.14 -0.76
CA ALA A 830 -36.95 7.71 -1.04
C ALA A 830 -36.95 7.30 -2.54
N ASP A 831 -37.23 8.24 -3.45
CA ASP A 831 -37.38 8.01 -4.89
C ASP A 831 -36.28 8.70 -5.74
N LEU A 832 -35.26 9.32 -5.13
CA LEU A 832 -34.17 9.97 -5.88
C LEU A 832 -33.07 8.98 -6.27
N SER A 833 -32.58 9.07 -7.52
CA SER A 833 -31.32 8.42 -7.91
C SER A 833 -30.11 9.13 -7.25
N PHE A 834 -28.96 8.46 -7.17
CA PHE A 834 -27.77 8.98 -6.49
C PHE A 834 -27.37 10.40 -6.96
N SER A 835 -27.26 10.60 -8.28
CA SER A 835 -26.90 11.92 -8.83
C SER A 835 -27.93 13.01 -8.52
N GLN A 836 -29.21 12.64 -8.43
CA GLN A 836 -30.27 13.58 -8.02
C GLN A 836 -30.22 13.87 -6.52
N ALA A 837 -29.91 12.88 -5.67
CA ALA A 837 -29.78 13.07 -4.24
C ALA A 837 -28.62 14.03 -3.93
N VAL A 838 -27.48 13.88 -4.61
CA VAL A 838 -26.33 14.81 -4.51
C VAL A 838 -26.71 16.20 -5.01
N SER A 839 -27.40 16.32 -6.15
CA SER A 839 -27.89 17.61 -6.65
C SER A 839 -28.84 18.28 -5.66
N HIS A 840 -29.80 17.52 -5.12
CA HIS A 840 -30.77 17.98 -4.14
C HIS A 840 -30.08 18.47 -2.84
N PHE A 841 -29.06 17.75 -2.35
CA PHE A 841 -28.27 18.15 -1.18
C PHE A 841 -27.65 19.56 -1.34
N PHE A 842 -27.17 19.87 -2.55
CA PHE A 842 -26.60 21.19 -2.86
C PHE A 842 -27.60 22.21 -3.42
N HIS A 843 -28.90 21.90 -3.42
CA HIS A 843 -29.96 22.71 -4.05
C HIS A 843 -29.69 23.00 -5.54
N GLY A 844 -29.05 22.07 -6.24
CA GLY A 844 -28.80 22.14 -7.68
C GLY A 844 -30.04 21.80 -8.53
N LEU A 845 -29.81 21.34 -9.76
CA LEU A 845 -30.86 21.00 -10.71
C LEU A 845 -31.71 19.82 -10.21
N GLU A 846 -33.04 19.96 -10.22
CA GLU A 846 -33.99 18.93 -9.74
C GLU A 846 -33.97 17.62 -10.58
N HIS A 847 -33.51 17.69 -11.83
CA HIS A 847 -33.59 16.60 -12.80
C HIS A 847 -32.22 16.06 -13.22
N MET A 848 -31.27 15.91 -12.29
CA MET A 848 -29.89 15.50 -12.59
C MET A 848 -29.70 13.97 -12.56
N TYR A 849 -30.04 13.28 -13.65
CA TYR A 849 -30.05 11.81 -13.82
C TYR A 849 -28.82 11.29 -14.58
N CYS A 850 -27.62 11.46 -14.03
CA CYS A 850 -26.37 11.17 -14.75
C CYS A 850 -26.17 9.68 -15.01
N GLY A 851 -26.90 8.80 -14.32
CA GLY A 851 -26.92 7.36 -14.64
C GLY A 851 -27.73 6.98 -15.88
N THR A 852 -28.45 7.91 -16.51
CA THR A 852 -29.28 7.63 -17.68
C THR A 852 -28.74 8.35 -18.90
N THR A 853 -28.63 7.65 -20.03
CA THR A 853 -28.04 8.18 -21.27
C THR A 853 -29.07 8.45 -22.37
N ALA A 854 -30.36 8.56 -22.02
CA ALA A 854 -31.45 8.73 -22.99
C ALA A 854 -32.19 10.06 -22.76
N GLY A 855 -31.96 11.04 -23.65
CA GLY A 855 -32.65 12.34 -23.63
C GLY A 855 -32.06 13.35 -22.65
N HIS A 856 -32.71 14.52 -22.51
CA HIS A 856 -32.33 15.55 -21.53
C HIS A 856 -32.45 15.00 -20.11
N ASN A 857 -31.33 14.50 -19.58
CA ASN A 857 -31.20 13.89 -18.26
C ASN A 857 -30.74 14.90 -17.19
N GLY A 858 -30.68 16.20 -17.53
CA GLY A 858 -30.25 17.30 -16.66
C GLY A 858 -28.75 17.35 -16.34
N CYS A 859 -27.97 16.33 -16.69
CA CYS A 859 -26.50 16.34 -16.63
C CYS A 859 -25.87 16.92 -17.90
N ASP A 860 -26.69 17.27 -18.90
CA ASP A 860 -26.29 18.02 -20.08
C ASP A 860 -26.09 19.53 -19.80
N GLN A 861 -26.58 20.02 -18.66
CA GLN A 861 -26.54 21.43 -18.26
C GLN A 861 -25.39 21.73 -17.27
N THR A 862 -24.90 22.97 -17.28
CA THR A 862 -23.88 23.45 -16.35
C THR A 862 -24.56 24.27 -15.25
N SER A 863 -24.29 23.97 -13.99
CA SER A 863 -24.75 24.77 -12.84
C SER A 863 -23.84 25.97 -12.64
N TYR A 864 -24.39 27.13 -12.26
CA TYR A 864 -23.58 28.28 -11.83
C TYR A 864 -23.41 28.28 -10.30
N CYS A 865 -22.34 28.93 -9.80
CA CYS A 865 -22.07 28.95 -8.36
C CYS A 865 -23.24 29.50 -7.51
N HIS A 866 -24.01 30.44 -8.06
CA HIS A 866 -25.16 31.03 -7.38
C HIS A 866 -26.45 30.20 -7.47
N ASP A 867 -26.45 29.12 -8.25
CA ASP A 867 -27.60 28.22 -8.39
C ASP A 867 -27.61 27.13 -7.32
N VAL A 868 -26.52 27.00 -6.54
CA VAL A 868 -26.35 26.01 -5.47
C VAL A 868 -26.27 26.71 -4.11
N ASN A 869 -26.60 26.00 -3.03
CA ASN A 869 -26.53 26.54 -1.67
C ASN A 869 -25.10 26.80 -1.18
N HIS A 870 -24.10 26.06 -1.71
CA HIS A 870 -22.69 26.18 -1.36
C HIS A 870 -21.78 26.04 -2.59
N PRO A 871 -20.69 26.81 -2.71
CA PRO A 871 -19.78 26.74 -3.86
C PRO A 871 -19.16 25.37 -4.15
N ALA A 872 -18.99 24.54 -3.12
CA ALA A 872 -18.50 23.18 -3.30
C ALA A 872 -19.45 22.34 -4.19
N GLY A 873 -20.76 22.53 -4.04
CA GLY A 873 -21.77 21.88 -4.89
C GLY A 873 -21.61 22.23 -6.36
N PHE A 874 -21.21 23.47 -6.68
CA PHE A 874 -20.93 23.89 -8.05
C PHE A 874 -19.80 23.08 -8.69
N PHE A 875 -18.74 22.76 -7.95
CA PHE A 875 -17.64 21.94 -8.47
C PHE A 875 -18.02 20.46 -8.62
N ILE A 876 -18.76 19.91 -7.65
CA ILE A 876 -19.21 18.50 -7.67
C ILE A 876 -20.20 18.26 -8.81
N LEU A 877 -21.26 19.07 -8.90
CA LEU A 877 -22.31 18.87 -9.91
C LEU A 877 -21.79 19.10 -11.33
N ASN A 878 -20.94 20.10 -11.54
CA ASN A 878 -20.33 20.27 -12.87
C ASN A 878 -19.36 19.13 -13.22
N SER A 879 -18.70 18.51 -12.24
CA SER A 879 -17.90 17.31 -12.48
C SER A 879 -18.76 16.16 -13.01
N PHE A 880 -19.93 15.94 -12.40
CA PHE A 880 -20.90 14.94 -12.86
C PHE A 880 -21.37 15.22 -14.29
N ALA A 881 -21.72 16.47 -14.58
CA ALA A 881 -22.15 16.90 -15.92
C ALA A 881 -21.06 16.69 -16.99
N GLN A 882 -19.78 16.90 -16.67
CA GLN A 882 -18.69 16.67 -17.62
C GLN A 882 -18.49 15.18 -17.93
N ILE A 883 -18.56 14.33 -16.90
CA ILE A 883 -18.42 12.88 -17.05
C ILE A 883 -19.57 12.34 -17.91
N ASP A 884 -20.82 12.72 -17.59
CA ASP A 884 -22.00 12.31 -18.35
C ASP A 884 -21.93 12.78 -19.81
N ARG A 885 -21.61 14.06 -20.04
CA ARG A 885 -21.49 14.62 -21.40
C ARG A 885 -20.49 13.87 -22.27
N MET A 886 -19.40 13.41 -21.68
CA MET A 886 -18.40 12.62 -22.40
C MET A 886 -18.95 11.24 -22.80
N ASN A 887 -19.62 10.53 -21.87
CA ASN A 887 -20.25 9.24 -22.15
C ASN A 887 -21.38 9.39 -23.19
N MET A 888 -22.14 10.48 -23.12
CA MET A 888 -23.20 10.82 -24.08
C MET A 888 -22.67 11.08 -25.48
N ASN A 889 -21.60 11.88 -25.62
CA ASN A 889 -20.95 12.09 -26.91
C ASN A 889 -20.47 10.76 -27.52
N PHE A 890 -19.98 9.84 -26.68
CA PHE A 890 -19.54 8.54 -27.12
C PHE A 890 -20.71 7.66 -27.61
N TYR A 891 -21.79 7.59 -26.84
CA TYR A 891 -23.02 6.87 -27.18
C TYR A 891 -23.66 7.36 -28.49
N GLU A 892 -23.79 8.67 -28.65
CA GLU A 892 -24.39 9.25 -29.84
C GLU A 892 -23.55 9.00 -31.09
N ALA A 893 -22.23 9.15 -30.99
CA ALA A 893 -21.31 8.86 -32.09
C ALA A 893 -21.37 7.39 -32.52
N MET A 894 -21.53 6.45 -31.58
CA MET A 894 -21.77 5.03 -31.90
C MET A 894 -23.06 4.85 -32.70
N SER A 895 -24.16 5.43 -32.22
CA SER A 895 -25.47 5.33 -32.88
C SER A 895 -25.43 5.88 -34.32
N ARG A 896 -24.72 6.99 -34.55
CA ARG A 896 -24.50 7.54 -35.90
C ARG A 896 -23.61 6.65 -36.78
N THR A 897 -22.59 6.01 -36.21
CA THR A 897 -21.67 5.14 -36.96
C THR A 897 -22.35 3.86 -37.44
N GLN A 898 -23.31 3.34 -36.67
CA GLN A 898 -24.07 2.14 -37.04
C GLN A 898 -24.66 2.26 -38.46
N ILE A 899 -25.31 3.38 -38.78
CA ILE A 899 -25.89 3.64 -40.10
C ILE A 899 -24.82 3.60 -41.20
N LYS A 900 -23.62 4.14 -40.91
CA LYS A 900 -22.54 4.21 -41.89
C LYS A 900 -21.90 2.84 -42.15
N ILE A 901 -21.66 2.04 -41.10
CA ILE A 901 -21.12 0.69 -41.25
C ILE A 901 -22.12 -0.22 -41.97
N THR A 902 -23.40 -0.20 -41.62
CA THR A 902 -24.44 -1.00 -42.31
C THR A 902 -24.51 -0.69 -43.81
N ASN A 903 -24.29 0.56 -44.23
CA ASN A 903 -24.30 0.93 -45.65
C ASN A 903 -23.04 0.50 -46.42
N VAL A 904 -21.87 0.47 -45.77
CA VAL A 904 -20.59 0.15 -46.41
C VAL A 904 -20.30 -1.35 -46.40
N ILE A 905 -20.74 -2.05 -45.34
CA ILE A 905 -20.47 -3.48 -45.13
C ILE A 905 -21.10 -4.36 -46.23
N ALA A 906 -22.17 -3.91 -46.88
CA ALA A 906 -22.80 -4.60 -48.02
C ALA A 906 -21.84 -4.81 -49.22
N GLY A 907 -20.86 -3.92 -49.40
CA GLY A 907 -19.81 -4.05 -50.42
C GLY A 907 -18.51 -4.72 -49.93
N PHE A 908 -18.44 -5.08 -48.65
CA PHE A 908 -17.22 -5.57 -48.01
C PHE A 908 -16.79 -6.93 -48.56
N SER A 909 -17.70 -7.91 -48.56
CA SER A 909 -17.41 -9.29 -49.01
C SER A 909 -17.00 -9.35 -50.48
N SER A 910 -17.54 -8.48 -51.33
CA SER A 910 -17.12 -8.35 -52.73
C SER A 910 -15.75 -7.68 -52.91
N THR A 911 -15.30 -6.92 -51.92
CA THR A 911 -14.02 -6.19 -51.97
C THR A 911 -12.86 -7.03 -51.45
N PHE A 912 -13.03 -7.67 -50.28
CA PHE A 912 -11.95 -8.39 -49.60
C PHE A 912 -12.04 -9.90 -49.75
N ALA A 913 -13.17 -10.51 -49.35
CA ALA A 913 -13.50 -11.92 -49.57
C ALA A 913 -14.81 -12.25 -48.81
N PRO A 914 -15.60 -13.25 -49.26
CA PRO A 914 -16.71 -13.77 -48.47
C PRO A 914 -16.20 -14.53 -47.25
N ILE A 915 -16.83 -14.31 -46.10
CA ILE A 915 -16.58 -15.03 -44.83
C ILE A 915 -17.52 -16.25 -44.77
N GLU A 916 -17.00 -17.43 -44.43
CA GLU A 916 -17.85 -18.60 -44.19
C GLU A 916 -18.54 -18.49 -42.81
N ASP A 917 -19.87 -18.52 -42.81
CA ASP A 917 -20.69 -18.33 -41.61
C ASP A 917 -20.73 -19.63 -40.79
N ASN A 918 -19.84 -19.73 -39.80
CA ASN A 918 -19.70 -20.92 -38.95
C ASN A 918 -19.34 -20.55 -37.49
N SER A 919 -19.39 -21.55 -36.60
CA SER A 919 -19.15 -21.39 -35.15
C SER A 919 -17.77 -20.79 -34.80
N ALA A 920 -16.77 -20.94 -35.65
CA ALA A 920 -15.43 -20.39 -35.42
C ALA A 920 -15.37 -18.86 -35.67
N PHE A 921 -16.12 -18.35 -36.65
CA PHE A 921 -16.29 -16.91 -36.84
C PHE A 921 -17.07 -16.31 -35.67
N LEU A 922 -18.17 -16.95 -35.25
CA LEU A 922 -18.97 -16.52 -34.10
C LEU A 922 -18.16 -16.45 -32.80
N ASN A 923 -17.35 -17.46 -32.50
CA ASN A 923 -16.47 -17.44 -31.31
C ASN A 923 -15.42 -16.32 -31.37
N SER A 924 -14.85 -16.08 -32.55
CA SER A 924 -13.91 -14.95 -32.74
C SER A 924 -14.63 -13.61 -32.57
N PHE A 925 -15.87 -13.50 -33.06
CA PHE A 925 -16.70 -12.31 -32.94
C PHE A 925 -17.04 -12.01 -31.47
N LEU A 926 -17.43 -13.02 -30.69
CA LEU A 926 -17.71 -12.86 -29.26
C LEU A 926 -16.49 -12.34 -28.48
N ASN A 927 -15.29 -12.82 -28.81
CA ASN A 927 -14.05 -12.28 -28.23
C ASN A 927 -13.81 -10.81 -28.63
N PHE A 928 -14.18 -10.45 -29.87
CA PHE A 928 -14.07 -9.09 -30.37
C PHE A 928 -15.07 -8.11 -29.74
N VAL A 929 -16.20 -8.58 -29.19
CA VAL A 929 -17.15 -7.70 -28.48
C VAL A 929 -16.45 -6.94 -27.36
N SER A 930 -15.70 -7.64 -26.50
CA SER A 930 -14.97 -7.02 -25.39
C SER A 930 -13.72 -6.27 -25.84
N LEU A 931 -12.91 -6.88 -26.72
CA LEU A 931 -11.70 -6.24 -27.25
C LEU A 931 -12.02 -4.96 -28.01
N GLY A 932 -13.06 -5.00 -28.84
CA GLY A 932 -13.54 -3.86 -29.61
C GLY A 932 -14.00 -2.72 -28.72
N TYR A 933 -14.72 -2.97 -27.62
CA TYR A 933 -15.05 -1.90 -26.67
C TYR A 933 -13.78 -1.23 -26.11
N GLY A 934 -12.77 -2.03 -25.74
CA GLY A 934 -11.48 -1.54 -25.27
C GLY A 934 -10.75 -0.67 -26.30
N ILE A 935 -10.69 -1.09 -27.57
CA ILE A 935 -10.09 -0.33 -28.69
C ILE A 935 -10.80 1.02 -28.89
N LEU A 936 -12.09 1.12 -28.58
CA LEU A 936 -12.92 2.30 -28.83
C LEU A 936 -12.95 3.29 -27.69
N ALA A 937 -13.14 2.80 -26.46
CA ALA A 937 -13.27 3.66 -25.29
C ALA A 937 -11.93 4.28 -24.90
N ALA A 938 -10.83 3.53 -25.07
CA ALA A 938 -9.49 3.95 -24.66
C ALA A 938 -8.99 5.24 -25.36
N PRO A 939 -9.07 5.39 -26.71
CA PRO A 939 -8.72 6.64 -27.37
C PRO A 939 -9.59 7.84 -26.96
N VAL A 940 -10.87 7.62 -26.63
CA VAL A 940 -11.80 8.68 -26.22
C VAL A 940 -11.35 9.31 -24.91
N TRP A 941 -11.03 8.49 -23.91
CA TRP A 941 -10.47 8.94 -22.64
C TRP A 941 -9.09 9.60 -22.83
N ASN A 942 -8.22 9.03 -23.66
CA ASN A 942 -6.91 9.61 -23.94
C ASN A 942 -6.99 11.04 -24.54
N VAL A 943 -8.02 11.35 -25.34
CA VAL A 943 -8.23 12.73 -25.85
C VAL A 943 -8.68 13.67 -24.72
N ALA A 944 -9.59 13.22 -23.86
CA ALA A 944 -10.06 13.97 -22.69
C ALA A 944 -8.91 14.31 -21.73
N LEU A 945 -7.95 13.39 -21.57
CA LEU A 945 -6.81 13.54 -20.67
C LEU A 945 -5.66 14.41 -21.22
N LYS A 946 -5.64 14.75 -22.51
CA LYS A 946 -4.56 15.55 -23.14
C LYS A 946 -4.76 17.06 -23.06
N THR A 947 -5.51 17.57 -22.08
CA THR A 947 -5.61 19.02 -21.87
C THR A 947 -4.30 19.59 -21.36
N LYS A 948 -4.05 20.90 -21.63
CA LYS A 948 -2.84 21.60 -21.18
C LYS A 948 -2.59 21.40 -19.68
N TYR A 949 -3.65 21.43 -18.87
CA TYR A 949 -3.55 21.24 -17.43
C TYR A 949 -2.91 19.90 -17.04
N PHE A 950 -3.38 18.78 -17.61
CA PHE A 950 -2.81 17.46 -17.28
C PHE A 950 -1.45 17.23 -17.91
N VAL A 951 -1.19 17.78 -19.10
CA VAL A 951 0.13 17.74 -19.72
C VAL A 951 1.17 18.48 -18.88
N ASP A 952 0.78 19.60 -18.26
CA ASP A 952 1.64 20.36 -17.35
C ASP A 952 1.75 19.70 -15.94
N ASN A 953 0.93 18.68 -15.64
CA ASN A 953 0.87 17.99 -14.33
C ASN A 953 0.94 16.44 -14.50
N PRO A 954 2.12 15.87 -14.79
CA PRO A 954 2.27 14.48 -15.21
C PRO A 954 1.86 13.44 -14.16
N ASN A 955 2.00 13.73 -12.86
CA ASN A 955 1.54 12.83 -11.79
C ASN A 955 0.01 12.72 -11.79
N LEU A 956 -0.69 13.85 -11.96
CA LEU A 956 -2.15 13.91 -12.02
C LEU A 956 -2.69 13.23 -13.29
N LEU A 957 -1.97 13.39 -14.41
CA LEU A 957 -2.26 12.69 -15.66
C LEU A 957 -2.15 11.17 -15.51
N GLY A 958 -1.13 10.67 -14.78
CA GLY A 958 -1.00 9.26 -14.46
C GLY A 958 -2.22 8.73 -13.70
N THR A 959 -2.58 9.38 -12.59
CA THR A 959 -3.75 9.02 -11.78
C THR A 959 -5.05 8.94 -12.58
N LEU A 960 -5.34 9.96 -13.38
CA LEU A 960 -6.57 9.98 -14.20
C LEU A 960 -6.55 8.98 -15.35
N LYS A 961 -5.35 8.67 -15.88
CA LYS A 961 -5.19 7.62 -16.87
C LYS A 961 -5.53 6.25 -16.28
N ASP A 962 -5.13 5.99 -15.04
CA ASP A 962 -5.45 4.74 -14.35
C ASP A 962 -6.96 4.63 -14.07
N GLU A 963 -7.62 5.71 -13.65
CA GLU A 963 -9.08 5.72 -13.49
C GLU A 963 -9.82 5.53 -14.82
N SER A 964 -9.31 6.13 -15.89
CA SER A 964 -9.84 5.95 -17.24
C SER A 964 -9.65 4.50 -17.71
N ASN A 965 -8.49 3.91 -17.45
CA ASN A 965 -8.21 2.49 -17.70
C ASN A 965 -9.17 1.60 -16.90
N SER A 966 -9.46 1.98 -15.66
CA SER A 966 -10.40 1.30 -14.77
C SER A 966 -11.83 1.35 -15.32
N LEU A 967 -12.27 2.48 -15.86
CA LEU A 967 -13.58 2.62 -16.54
C LEU A 967 -13.65 1.81 -17.84
N VAL A 968 -12.58 1.86 -18.65
CA VAL A 968 -12.48 1.05 -19.87
C VAL A 968 -12.57 -0.45 -19.51
N SER A 969 -11.85 -0.87 -18.47
CA SER A 969 -11.85 -2.25 -17.94
C SER A 969 -13.20 -2.65 -17.36
N ASN A 970 -13.90 -1.74 -16.69
CA ASN A 970 -15.26 -1.96 -16.22
C ASN A 970 -16.21 -2.17 -17.41
N GLY A 971 -16.16 -1.31 -18.43
CA GLY A 971 -16.95 -1.48 -19.65
C GLY A 971 -16.64 -2.79 -20.39
N ILE A 972 -15.37 -3.22 -20.42
CA ILE A 972 -14.97 -4.55 -20.91
C ILE A 972 -15.64 -5.66 -20.07
N THR A 973 -15.63 -5.54 -18.75
CA THR A 973 -16.26 -6.54 -17.86
C THR A 973 -17.77 -6.59 -18.06
N MET A 974 -18.42 -5.43 -18.13
CA MET A 974 -19.85 -5.30 -18.41
C MET A 974 -20.20 -5.85 -19.80
N SER A 975 -19.32 -5.68 -20.79
CA SER A 975 -19.49 -6.29 -22.13
C SER A 975 -19.47 -7.82 -22.09
N LYS A 976 -18.78 -8.43 -21.10
CA LYS A 976 -18.78 -9.89 -20.89
C LYS A 976 -19.99 -10.35 -20.08
N GLN A 977 -20.36 -9.61 -19.03
CA GLN A 977 -21.42 -9.98 -18.08
C GLN A 977 -22.83 -9.72 -18.61
N THR A 978 -23.01 -8.66 -19.39
CA THR A 978 -24.28 -8.34 -20.05
C THR A 978 -24.42 -9.29 -21.23
N SER A 979 -24.76 -10.56 -20.98
CA SER A 979 -24.95 -11.58 -22.02
C SER A 979 -25.90 -11.04 -23.10
N LEU A 980 -25.38 -10.59 -24.24
CA LEU A 980 -26.07 -10.08 -25.44
C LEU A 980 -27.55 -9.80 -25.22
N GLY A 981 -27.89 -8.86 -24.32
CA GLY A 981 -29.23 -8.74 -23.73
C GLY A 981 -30.34 -8.61 -24.78
N GLY A 982 -30.93 -9.74 -25.18
CA GLY A 982 -31.93 -9.83 -26.24
C GLY A 982 -31.42 -9.88 -27.69
N VAL A 983 -30.11 -9.81 -27.95
CA VAL A 983 -29.53 -9.97 -29.28
C VAL A 983 -29.23 -11.44 -29.52
N VAL A 984 -30.07 -12.12 -30.31
CA VAL A 984 -29.81 -13.50 -30.75
C VAL A 984 -28.79 -13.46 -31.88
N LEU A 985 -27.54 -13.84 -31.59
CA LEU A 985 -26.55 -14.13 -32.61
C LEU A 985 -26.70 -15.59 -33.01
N GLU A 986 -27.45 -15.85 -34.08
CA GLU A 986 -27.51 -17.19 -34.67
C GLU A 986 -26.45 -17.30 -35.77
N VAL A 987 -26.01 -18.53 -36.06
CA VAL A 987 -25.12 -18.84 -37.19
C VAL A 987 -25.74 -18.44 -38.55
N GLN A 988 -27.01 -18.01 -38.58
CA GLN A 988 -27.71 -17.57 -39.79
C GLN A 988 -27.74 -16.04 -39.98
N ASN A 989 -27.25 -15.26 -39.02
CA ASN A 989 -27.27 -13.79 -39.12
C ASN A 989 -26.33 -13.33 -40.24
N THR A 990 -26.77 -12.42 -41.09
CA THR A 990 -25.90 -11.84 -42.11
C THR A 990 -24.75 -11.04 -41.46
N LEU A 991 -23.64 -10.84 -42.18
CA LEU A 991 -22.54 -9.99 -41.71
C LEU A 991 -23.01 -8.55 -41.40
N GLU A 992 -23.98 -8.05 -42.16
CA GLU A 992 -24.62 -6.73 -41.97
C GLU A 992 -25.37 -6.65 -40.63
N GLU A 993 -26.21 -7.64 -40.33
CA GLU A 993 -26.95 -7.74 -39.07
C GLU A 993 -25.99 -7.93 -37.89
N THR A 994 -24.96 -8.75 -38.07
CA THR A 994 -23.93 -9.03 -37.04
C THR A 994 -23.15 -7.76 -36.67
N MET A 995 -22.72 -6.96 -37.66
CA MET A 995 -22.02 -5.69 -37.40
C MET A 995 -22.96 -4.61 -36.84
N GLY A 996 -24.23 -4.57 -37.29
CA GLY A 996 -25.23 -3.67 -36.72
C GLY A 996 -25.48 -3.96 -35.22
N ASN A 997 -25.63 -5.24 -34.89
CA ASN A 997 -25.80 -5.72 -33.52
C ASN A 997 -24.59 -5.42 -32.63
N LEU A 998 -23.37 -5.52 -33.16
CA LEU A 998 -22.14 -5.19 -32.43
C LEU A 998 -22.12 -3.74 -31.95
N ILE A 999 -22.42 -2.80 -32.85
CA ILE A 999 -22.38 -1.37 -32.53
C ILE A 999 -23.50 -1.00 -31.56
N SER A 1000 -24.70 -1.57 -31.75
CA SER A 1000 -25.79 -1.43 -30.78
C SER A 1000 -25.40 -1.99 -29.41
N PHE A 1001 -24.69 -3.11 -29.36
CA PHE A 1001 -24.22 -3.69 -28.10
C PHE A 1001 -23.20 -2.80 -27.38
N TRP A 1002 -22.22 -2.24 -28.10
CA TRP A 1002 -21.28 -1.28 -27.51
C TRP A 1002 -21.98 -0.02 -27.01
N ALA A 1003 -22.97 0.48 -27.76
CA ALA A 1003 -23.78 1.61 -27.33
C ALA A 1003 -24.50 1.31 -26.01
N GLN A 1004 -25.12 0.13 -25.87
CA GLN A 1004 -25.74 -0.33 -24.62
C GLN A 1004 -24.73 -0.50 -23.48
N THR A 1005 -23.50 -0.93 -23.79
CA THR A 1005 -22.43 -1.05 -22.79
C THR A 1005 -22.07 0.32 -22.21
N ILE A 1006 -22.05 1.40 -23.02
CA ILE A 1006 -21.83 2.77 -22.52
C ILE A 1006 -22.96 3.18 -21.56
N ILE A 1007 -24.22 2.88 -21.90
CA ILE A 1007 -25.36 3.14 -21.02
C ILE A 1007 -25.15 2.45 -19.67
N ALA A 1008 -24.77 1.18 -19.71
CA ALA A 1008 -24.57 0.38 -18.52
C ALA A 1008 -23.40 0.89 -17.67
N VAL A 1009 -22.27 1.27 -18.29
CA VAL A 1009 -21.12 1.87 -17.59
C VAL A 1009 -21.52 3.19 -16.91
N ASN A 1010 -22.29 4.04 -17.59
CA ASN A 1010 -22.73 5.31 -17.01
C ASN A 1010 -23.73 5.09 -15.86
N ALA A 1011 -24.66 4.13 -16.02
CA ALA A 1011 -25.58 3.74 -14.96
C ALA A 1011 -24.85 3.20 -13.73
N ASN A 1012 -23.88 2.31 -13.92
CA ASN A 1012 -23.06 1.77 -12.83
C ASN A 1012 -22.18 2.86 -12.19
N LEU A 1013 -21.68 3.83 -12.96
CA LEU A 1013 -20.88 4.92 -12.41
C LEU A 1013 -21.69 5.85 -11.49
N PHE A 1014 -23.01 5.98 -11.70
CA PHE A 1014 -23.88 6.86 -10.93
C PHE A 1014 -24.97 6.08 -10.15
N ASP A 1015 -24.75 4.80 -9.83
CA ASP A 1015 -25.74 3.99 -9.10
C ASP A 1015 -25.73 4.24 -7.58
N GLY A 1016 -24.70 4.93 -7.05
CA GLY A 1016 -24.54 5.21 -5.62
C GLY A 1016 -24.12 4.00 -4.78
N SER A 1017 -23.68 2.92 -5.41
CA SER A 1017 -22.98 1.82 -4.73
C SER A 1017 -21.60 2.28 -4.21
N PRO A 1018 -21.03 1.62 -3.19
CA PRO A 1018 -19.69 1.95 -2.69
C PRO A 1018 -18.62 2.01 -3.80
N ALA A 1019 -18.64 1.04 -4.72
CA ALA A 1019 -17.69 0.98 -5.85
C ALA A 1019 -17.87 2.12 -6.86
N SER A 1020 -19.09 2.63 -7.05
CA SER A 1020 -19.33 3.77 -7.94
C SER A 1020 -18.98 5.10 -7.29
N ILE A 1021 -19.27 5.24 -5.99
CA ILE A 1021 -18.86 6.38 -5.18
C ILE A 1021 -17.34 6.49 -5.12
N GLU A 1022 -16.62 5.39 -4.89
CA GLU A 1022 -15.15 5.35 -4.86
C GLU A 1022 -14.58 5.84 -6.20
N ARG A 1023 -15.04 5.24 -7.31
CA ARG A 1023 -14.57 5.62 -8.65
C ARG A 1023 -14.91 7.08 -8.98
N LEU A 1024 -16.09 7.56 -8.63
CA LEU A 1024 -16.45 8.97 -8.77
C LEU A 1024 -15.55 9.87 -7.91
N SER A 1025 -15.29 9.51 -6.65
CA SER A 1025 -14.44 10.26 -5.72
C SER A 1025 -13.03 10.44 -6.27
N LEU A 1026 -12.46 9.38 -6.84
CA LEU A 1026 -11.15 9.40 -7.49
C LEU A 1026 -11.14 10.30 -8.73
N MET A 1027 -12.19 10.22 -9.55
CA MET A 1027 -12.33 11.01 -10.77
C MET A 1027 -12.54 12.51 -10.54
N ILE A 1028 -13.38 12.87 -9.55
CA ILE A 1028 -13.74 14.28 -9.31
C ILE A 1028 -12.82 14.97 -8.30
N GLY A 1029 -12.16 14.19 -7.41
CA GLY A 1029 -11.31 14.69 -6.34
C GLY A 1029 -10.23 15.65 -6.84
N ASP A 1030 -9.83 16.59 -5.98
CA ASP A 1030 -8.91 17.69 -6.31
C ASP A 1030 -9.33 18.53 -7.52
N GLY A 1031 -10.61 18.52 -7.88
CA GLY A 1031 -11.12 19.26 -9.03
C GLY A 1031 -10.61 18.72 -10.35
N ARG A 1032 -10.21 17.46 -10.43
CA ARG A 1032 -9.65 16.85 -11.63
C ARG A 1032 -10.52 17.11 -12.87
N VAL A 1033 -11.84 17.04 -12.76
CA VAL A 1033 -12.76 17.16 -13.91
C VAL A 1033 -13.58 18.45 -13.97
N ILE A 1034 -13.20 19.51 -13.23
CA ILE A 1034 -13.91 20.83 -13.24
C ILE A 1034 -13.41 21.80 -14.33
N GLY A 1035 -12.35 21.45 -15.06
CA GLY A 1035 -11.76 22.28 -16.12
C GLY A 1035 -12.38 22.07 -17.51
N ASN A 1036 -11.93 22.83 -18.51
CA ASN A 1036 -12.30 22.62 -19.92
C ASN A 1036 -11.64 21.34 -20.47
N ILE A 1037 -12.19 20.18 -20.11
CA ILE A 1037 -11.82 18.89 -20.70
C ILE A 1037 -12.12 18.95 -22.21
N LYS A 1038 -11.11 18.63 -23.02
CA LYS A 1038 -11.29 18.55 -24.47
C LYS A 1038 -11.96 17.24 -24.82
N LEU A 1039 -13.26 17.29 -25.09
CA LEU A 1039 -13.98 16.13 -25.57
C LEU A 1039 -13.62 15.84 -27.05
N PRO A 1040 -13.42 14.58 -27.44
CA PRO A 1040 -13.25 14.22 -28.85
C PRO A 1040 -14.51 14.58 -29.63
N GLY A 1041 -14.33 15.12 -30.83
CA GLY A 1041 -15.46 15.46 -31.69
C GLY A 1041 -16.09 14.20 -32.30
N ASP A 1042 -17.40 14.28 -32.61
CA ASP A 1042 -18.17 13.17 -33.21
C ASP A 1042 -17.44 12.45 -34.35
N GLY A 1043 -16.88 13.20 -35.32
CA GLY A 1043 -16.21 12.60 -36.47
C GLY A 1043 -14.92 11.85 -36.11
N GLU A 1044 -14.27 12.21 -34.99
CA GLU A 1044 -13.09 11.52 -34.49
C GLU A 1044 -13.47 10.20 -33.82
N ILE A 1045 -14.55 10.19 -33.04
CA ILE A 1045 -15.11 8.99 -32.42
C ILE A 1045 -15.60 8.00 -33.49
N GLN A 1046 -16.35 8.48 -34.49
CA GLN A 1046 -16.80 7.66 -35.63
C GLN A 1046 -15.62 6.99 -36.34
N ARG A 1047 -14.51 7.71 -36.52
CA ARG A 1047 -13.29 7.17 -37.12
C ARG A 1047 -12.69 6.05 -36.26
N TYR A 1048 -12.61 6.21 -34.94
CA TYR A 1048 -12.12 5.14 -34.06
C TYR A 1048 -12.98 3.87 -34.17
N ILE A 1049 -14.31 4.03 -34.25
CA ILE A 1049 -15.27 2.93 -34.44
C ILE A 1049 -15.05 2.21 -35.75
N GLU A 1050 -14.98 2.93 -36.87
CA GLU A 1050 -14.75 2.32 -38.17
C GLU A 1050 -13.38 1.65 -38.25
N GLN A 1051 -12.33 2.26 -37.69
CA GLN A 1051 -10.98 1.69 -37.69
C GLN A 1051 -10.91 0.38 -36.92
N ALA A 1052 -11.51 0.30 -35.73
CA ALA A 1052 -11.51 -0.92 -34.94
C ALA A 1052 -12.21 -2.07 -35.67
N VAL A 1053 -13.40 -1.80 -36.23
CA VAL A 1053 -14.19 -2.80 -36.95
C VAL A 1053 -13.45 -3.30 -38.18
N TYR A 1054 -12.95 -2.40 -39.05
CA TYR A 1054 -12.30 -2.83 -40.29
C TYR A 1054 -10.90 -3.40 -40.08
N ALA A 1055 -10.12 -2.92 -39.10
CA ALA A 1055 -8.81 -3.49 -38.81
C ALA A 1055 -8.90 -4.93 -38.30
N TRP A 1056 -9.96 -5.28 -37.57
CA TRP A 1056 -10.24 -6.64 -37.14
C TRP A 1056 -10.87 -7.50 -38.24
N LEU A 1057 -11.84 -6.95 -38.99
CA LEU A 1057 -12.62 -7.72 -39.96
C LEU A 1057 -11.84 -8.08 -41.23
N ILE A 1058 -10.97 -7.19 -41.73
CA ILE A 1058 -10.22 -7.40 -42.98
C ILE A 1058 -9.32 -8.66 -42.93
N PRO A 1059 -8.47 -8.87 -41.89
CA PRO A 1059 -7.70 -10.10 -41.75
C PRO A 1059 -8.55 -11.37 -41.67
N LYS A 1060 -9.68 -11.31 -40.95
CA LYS A 1060 -10.61 -12.45 -40.80
C LYS A 1060 -11.30 -12.78 -42.13
N ALA A 1061 -11.62 -11.77 -42.94
CA ALA A 1061 -12.16 -11.94 -44.28
C ALA A 1061 -11.24 -12.80 -45.16
N TRP A 1062 -9.94 -12.55 -45.12
CA TRP A 1062 -8.98 -13.37 -45.87
C TRP A 1062 -8.81 -14.76 -45.25
N GLY A 1063 -8.66 -14.86 -43.93
CA GLY A 1063 -8.35 -16.12 -43.25
C GLY A 1063 -9.51 -17.11 -43.10
N LYS A 1064 -10.76 -16.67 -43.28
CA LYS A 1064 -11.98 -17.49 -43.14
C LYS A 1064 -12.79 -17.62 -44.43
N SER A 1065 -12.18 -17.29 -45.56
CA SER A 1065 -12.83 -17.41 -46.86
C SER A 1065 -12.63 -18.80 -47.47
N ASN A 1066 -13.65 -19.30 -48.16
CA ASN A 1066 -13.57 -20.51 -48.99
C ASN A 1066 -12.76 -20.32 -50.28
N GLY A 1067 -12.13 -19.17 -50.49
CA GLY A 1067 -11.29 -18.86 -51.65
C GLY A 1067 -9.87 -19.45 -51.64
N ASN A 1068 -9.54 -20.33 -50.68
CA ASN A 1068 -8.20 -20.91 -50.50
C ASN A 1068 -7.09 -19.84 -50.34
N TYR A 1069 -7.37 -18.79 -49.56
CA TYR A 1069 -6.40 -17.74 -49.26
C TYR A 1069 -5.63 -18.08 -47.98
N HIS A 1070 -4.30 -17.94 -48.03
CA HIS A 1070 -3.40 -18.09 -46.89
C HIS A 1070 -2.65 -16.77 -46.68
N PRO A 1071 -3.27 -15.78 -46.00
CA PRO A 1071 -2.77 -14.41 -45.89
C PRO A 1071 -1.56 -14.30 -44.96
N TRP A 1072 -0.53 -13.57 -45.40
CA TRP A 1072 0.64 -13.22 -44.57
C TRP A 1072 1.30 -11.93 -45.07
N ILE A 1073 2.14 -11.34 -44.22
CA ILE A 1073 2.98 -10.19 -44.53
C ILE A 1073 4.40 -10.67 -44.79
N LEU A 1074 4.86 -10.47 -46.02
CA LEU A 1074 6.24 -10.65 -46.40
C LEU A 1074 7.09 -9.50 -45.88
N ASN A 1075 8.01 -9.80 -44.96
CA ASN A 1075 9.15 -8.93 -44.67
C ASN A 1075 10.24 -9.19 -45.73
N SER A 1076 10.43 -8.25 -46.65
CA SER A 1076 11.41 -8.43 -47.73
C SER A 1076 12.86 -8.32 -47.26
N GLY A 1077 13.11 -7.66 -46.13
CA GLY A 1077 14.46 -7.30 -45.67
C GLY A 1077 15.15 -6.23 -46.53
N VAL A 1078 14.43 -5.62 -47.48
CA VAL A 1078 14.96 -4.67 -48.46
C VAL A 1078 14.52 -3.23 -48.10
N PRO A 1079 15.41 -2.23 -48.22
CA PRO A 1079 15.04 -0.83 -48.00
C PRO A 1079 13.98 -0.34 -48.98
N CYS A 1080 13.11 0.59 -48.56
CA CYS A 1080 12.05 1.13 -49.42
C CYS A 1080 12.53 1.77 -50.74
N THR A 1081 13.80 2.18 -50.81
CA THR A 1081 14.42 2.77 -52.01
C THR A 1081 14.68 1.76 -53.13
N GLU A 1082 14.62 0.45 -52.83
CA GLU A 1082 15.01 -0.63 -53.74
C GLU A 1082 13.81 -1.48 -54.22
N GLU A 1083 12.60 -0.90 -54.24
CA GLU A 1083 11.35 -1.59 -54.61
C GLU A 1083 11.39 -2.33 -55.97
N LYS A 1084 12.25 -1.88 -56.92
CA LYS A 1084 12.42 -2.52 -58.23
C LYS A 1084 13.50 -3.61 -58.29
N ASN A 1085 14.40 -3.68 -57.32
CA ASN A 1085 15.55 -4.59 -57.29
C ASN A 1085 15.55 -5.49 -56.03
N ASN A 1086 14.37 -5.88 -55.56
CA ASN A 1086 14.16 -6.62 -54.31
C ASN A 1086 14.32 -8.15 -54.42
N GLY A 1087 14.61 -8.70 -55.60
CA GLY A 1087 14.76 -10.13 -55.81
C GLY A 1087 13.47 -10.97 -55.71
N LEU A 1088 12.30 -10.32 -55.64
CA LEU A 1088 10.99 -10.99 -55.44
C LEU A 1088 10.29 -11.42 -56.73
N SER A 1089 10.80 -11.05 -57.91
CA SER A 1089 10.19 -11.38 -59.21
C SER A 1089 10.11 -12.88 -59.51
N LYS A 1090 10.89 -13.71 -58.80
CA LYS A 1090 10.80 -15.19 -58.84
C LYS A 1090 9.64 -15.76 -58.01
N TYR A 1091 9.06 -14.96 -57.12
CA TYR A 1091 8.05 -15.36 -56.14
C TYR A 1091 6.68 -14.71 -56.36
N MET A 1092 6.64 -13.51 -56.96
CA MET A 1092 5.41 -12.78 -57.29
C MET A 1092 5.58 -11.95 -58.55
N SER A 1093 4.48 -11.57 -59.20
CA SER A 1093 4.50 -10.66 -60.35
C SER A 1093 4.73 -9.21 -59.94
N ASP A 1094 5.28 -8.39 -60.84
CA ASP A 1094 5.43 -6.93 -60.63
C ASP A 1094 4.10 -6.24 -60.31
N GLU A 1095 3.01 -6.73 -60.89
CA GLU A 1095 1.65 -6.25 -60.60
C GLU A 1095 1.23 -6.56 -59.15
N THR A 1096 1.52 -7.77 -58.67
CA THR A 1096 1.27 -8.18 -57.28
C THR A 1096 2.09 -7.33 -56.32
N ALA A 1097 3.39 -7.16 -56.60
CA ALA A 1097 4.29 -6.34 -55.80
C ALA A 1097 3.77 -4.90 -55.68
N LYS A 1098 3.37 -4.28 -56.80
CA LYS A 1098 2.83 -2.91 -56.81
C LYS A 1098 1.53 -2.75 -56.04
N LYS A 1099 0.63 -3.73 -56.09
CA LYS A 1099 -0.66 -3.67 -55.38
C LYS A 1099 -0.48 -3.84 -53.88
N SER A 1100 0.44 -4.71 -53.46
CA SER A 1100 0.58 -5.18 -52.08
C SER A 1100 1.66 -4.49 -51.25
N SER A 1101 2.52 -3.66 -51.86
CA SER A 1101 3.66 -3.05 -51.16
C SER A 1101 3.27 -2.00 -50.11
N VAL A 1102 4.09 -1.94 -49.06
CA VAL A 1102 4.05 -0.96 -47.95
C VAL A 1102 5.48 -0.63 -47.53
N CYS A 1103 5.78 0.66 -47.42
CA CYS A 1103 7.03 1.13 -46.82
C CYS A 1103 6.77 1.54 -45.35
N TYR A 1104 7.47 0.91 -44.41
CA TYR A 1104 7.38 1.24 -42.99
C TYR A 1104 8.74 1.06 -42.31
N GLU A 1105 9.15 2.01 -41.45
CA GLU A 1105 10.49 2.03 -40.81
C GLU A 1105 11.66 1.84 -41.81
N LYS A 1106 11.54 2.44 -43.01
CA LYS A 1106 12.50 2.29 -44.13
C LYS A 1106 12.63 0.87 -44.70
N GLN A 1107 11.79 -0.07 -44.28
CA GLN A 1107 11.72 -1.45 -44.76
C GLN A 1107 10.48 -1.67 -45.62
N LEU A 1108 10.61 -2.56 -46.61
CA LEU A 1108 9.56 -2.85 -47.57
C LEU A 1108 8.82 -4.15 -47.20
N TYR A 1109 7.50 -4.06 -47.09
CA TYR A 1109 6.61 -5.17 -46.74
C TYR A 1109 5.58 -5.42 -47.85
N TYR A 1110 5.06 -6.64 -47.96
CA TYR A 1110 4.05 -7.00 -48.95
C TYR A 1110 2.93 -7.86 -48.36
N PHE A 1111 1.67 -7.51 -48.63
CA PHE A 1111 0.49 -8.33 -48.30
C PHE A 1111 0.22 -9.38 -49.37
N VAL A 1112 0.47 -10.65 -49.06
CA VAL A 1112 0.42 -11.73 -50.05
C VAL A 1112 -0.32 -12.94 -49.54
N SER A 1113 -0.86 -13.73 -50.48
CA SER A 1113 -1.45 -15.03 -50.23
C SER A 1113 -0.60 -16.13 -50.86
N ALA A 1114 -0.39 -17.22 -50.13
CA ALA A 1114 0.10 -18.47 -50.69
C ALA A 1114 -1.10 -19.27 -51.23
N GLY A 1115 -1.32 -19.27 -52.55
CA GLY A 1115 -2.39 -20.07 -53.18
C GLY A 1115 -1.97 -21.54 -53.39
N ASP A 1116 -2.27 -22.13 -54.54
CA ASP A 1116 -1.77 -23.46 -54.88
C ASP A 1116 -0.28 -23.42 -55.28
N PHE A 1117 0.55 -24.24 -54.63
CA PHE A 1117 1.99 -24.30 -54.90
C PHE A 1117 2.31 -24.81 -56.32
N ARG A 1118 1.42 -25.60 -56.92
CA ARG A 1118 1.56 -26.12 -58.29
C ARG A 1118 0.38 -25.65 -59.14
N ASN A 1119 0.68 -24.88 -60.18
CA ASN A 1119 -0.30 -24.52 -61.20
C ASN A 1119 -0.16 -25.48 -62.38
N CYS A 1120 -1.06 -26.46 -62.45
CA CYS A 1120 -1.05 -27.50 -63.48
C CYS A 1120 -2.08 -27.17 -64.57
N GLN A 1121 -1.61 -26.80 -65.76
CA GLN A 1121 -2.49 -26.56 -66.90
C GLN A 1121 -2.23 -27.57 -68.02
N PRO A 1122 -3.29 -28.09 -68.67
CA PRO A 1122 -3.14 -28.89 -69.87
C PRO A 1122 -2.63 -28.00 -71.00
N ASN A 1123 -1.51 -28.39 -71.61
CA ASN A 1123 -1.03 -27.72 -72.80
C ASN A 1123 -1.92 -28.07 -74.01
N ILE A 1124 -1.63 -27.43 -75.15
CA ILE A 1124 -2.39 -27.56 -76.42
C ILE A 1124 -2.41 -29.01 -76.96
N SER A 1125 -1.57 -29.91 -76.42
CA SER A 1125 -1.51 -31.34 -76.74
C SER A 1125 -2.16 -32.26 -75.70
N GLY A 1126 -2.82 -31.70 -74.68
CA GLY A 1126 -3.44 -32.47 -73.59
C GLY A 1126 -2.46 -32.97 -72.53
N VAL A 1127 -1.18 -32.59 -72.59
CA VAL A 1127 -0.17 -32.93 -71.57
C VAL A 1127 -0.26 -31.90 -70.45
N ILE A 1128 -0.46 -32.36 -69.21
CA ILE A 1128 -0.49 -31.49 -68.03
C ILE A 1128 0.94 -31.04 -67.73
N THR A 1129 1.20 -29.75 -67.90
CA THR A 1129 2.44 -29.08 -67.47
C THR A 1129 2.17 -28.30 -66.19
N CYS A 1130 2.92 -28.60 -65.13
CA CYS A 1130 2.82 -27.90 -63.86
C CYS A 1130 3.98 -26.92 -63.71
N SER A 1131 3.68 -25.65 -63.51
CA SER A 1131 4.65 -24.65 -63.05
C SER A 1131 4.48 -24.42 -61.54
N ARG A 1132 5.52 -23.89 -60.89
CA ARG A 1132 5.39 -23.45 -59.51
C ARG A 1132 4.48 -22.21 -59.46
N GLY A 1133 3.58 -22.18 -58.50
CA GLY A 1133 2.72 -21.04 -58.23
C GLY A 1133 3.53 -19.81 -57.83
N MET A 1134 2.92 -18.63 -57.98
CA MET A 1134 3.43 -17.36 -57.48
C MET A 1134 2.51 -16.86 -56.37
N PHE A 1135 3.07 -16.15 -55.38
CA PHE A 1135 2.28 -15.44 -54.40
C PHE A 1135 1.43 -14.38 -55.10
N THR A 1136 0.19 -14.24 -54.66
CA THR A 1136 -0.79 -13.29 -55.22
C THR A 1136 -1.11 -12.20 -54.21
N ALA A 1137 -1.49 -11.03 -54.71
CA ALA A 1137 -2.00 -9.97 -53.84
C ALA A 1137 -3.32 -10.42 -53.22
N LEU A 1138 -3.52 -10.11 -51.95
CA LEU A 1138 -4.81 -10.32 -51.29
C LEU A 1138 -5.90 -9.44 -51.96
N PRO A 1139 -7.16 -9.89 -52.04
CA PRO A 1139 -8.20 -9.04 -52.59
C PRO A 1139 -8.47 -7.83 -51.67
N GLY A 1140 -8.85 -6.71 -52.28
CA GLY A 1140 -9.15 -5.46 -51.56
C GLY A 1140 -7.94 -4.54 -51.29
N MET A 1141 -6.72 -4.91 -51.69
CA MET A 1141 -5.50 -4.09 -51.48
C MET A 1141 -5.57 -2.69 -52.07
N GLU A 1142 -6.28 -2.49 -53.18
CA GLU A 1142 -6.44 -1.18 -53.79
C GLU A 1142 -7.55 -0.34 -53.16
N ALA A 1143 -8.36 -0.93 -52.28
CA ALA A 1143 -9.42 -0.23 -51.57
C ALA A 1143 -8.94 0.32 -50.22
N LEU A 1144 -7.88 -0.29 -49.66
CA LEU A 1144 -7.09 0.30 -48.59
C LEU A 1144 -6.46 1.62 -49.06
N ASP A 1145 -6.23 2.55 -48.14
CA ASP A 1145 -5.70 3.91 -48.39
C ASP A 1145 -6.63 4.88 -49.15
N LYS A 1146 -7.80 4.44 -49.62
CA LYS A 1146 -8.84 5.31 -50.27
C LYS A 1146 -9.89 5.86 -49.32
N GLY A 1147 -9.88 5.41 -48.06
CA GLY A 1147 -10.73 5.91 -46.97
C GLY A 1147 -12.13 5.31 -46.84
N THR A 1148 -12.50 4.39 -47.73
CA THR A 1148 -13.83 3.75 -47.72
C THR A 1148 -14.07 2.84 -46.51
N PHE A 1149 -13.02 2.20 -45.98
CA PHE A 1149 -13.08 1.26 -44.86
C PHE A 1149 -12.43 1.88 -43.61
N GLY A 1150 -13.05 2.95 -43.10
CA GLY A 1150 -12.62 3.61 -41.86
C GLY A 1150 -11.24 4.27 -41.92
N ASN A 1151 -10.73 4.60 -43.11
CA ASN A 1151 -9.34 5.02 -43.30
C ASN A 1151 -8.29 4.03 -42.75
N VAL A 1152 -8.60 2.73 -42.67
CA VAL A 1152 -7.58 1.71 -42.39
C VAL A 1152 -6.62 1.66 -43.59
N THR A 1153 -5.34 1.92 -43.32
CA THR A 1153 -4.30 1.90 -44.34
C THR A 1153 -3.56 0.57 -44.35
N LYS A 1154 -2.87 0.26 -45.46
CA LYS A 1154 -1.95 -0.88 -45.49
C LYS A 1154 -0.85 -0.75 -44.41
N THR A 1155 -0.44 0.47 -44.11
CA THR A 1155 0.56 0.76 -43.07
C THR A 1155 0.04 0.44 -41.67
N ASP A 1156 -1.24 0.70 -41.37
CA ASP A 1156 -1.83 0.40 -40.06
C ASP A 1156 -1.84 -1.11 -39.78
N LEU A 1157 -2.18 -1.91 -40.79
CA LEU A 1157 -2.17 -3.37 -40.68
C LEU A 1157 -0.74 -3.92 -40.48
N VAL A 1158 0.26 -3.36 -41.16
CA VAL A 1158 1.68 -3.73 -40.94
C VAL A 1158 2.14 -3.37 -39.53
N LYS A 1159 1.79 -2.18 -39.05
CA LYS A 1159 2.13 -1.73 -37.69
C LYS A 1159 1.55 -2.66 -36.62
N GLY A 1160 0.25 -2.95 -36.68
CA GLY A 1160 -0.41 -3.80 -35.70
C GLY A 1160 0.14 -5.24 -35.70
N ALA A 1161 0.37 -5.81 -36.88
CA ALA A 1161 0.96 -7.14 -36.99
C ALA A 1161 2.41 -7.17 -36.46
N LEU A 1162 3.22 -6.16 -36.76
CA LEU A 1162 4.59 -6.05 -36.25
C LEU A 1162 4.63 -5.86 -34.74
N ALA A 1163 3.68 -5.10 -34.16
CA ALA A 1163 3.58 -4.93 -32.73
C ALA A 1163 3.33 -6.28 -32.03
N GLY A 1164 2.39 -7.09 -32.53
CA GLY A 1164 2.15 -8.46 -32.05
C GLY A 1164 3.37 -9.36 -32.20
N TYR A 1165 3.99 -9.36 -33.39
CA TYR A 1165 5.19 -10.15 -33.65
C TYR A 1165 6.36 -9.80 -32.73
N LYS A 1166 6.62 -8.50 -32.52
CA LYS A 1166 7.69 -8.01 -31.62
C LYS A 1166 7.38 -8.32 -30.16
N ALA A 1167 6.13 -8.11 -29.71
CA ALA A 1167 5.69 -8.42 -28.35
C ALA A 1167 5.82 -9.92 -28.02
N ASN A 1168 5.68 -10.78 -29.03
CA ASN A 1168 5.88 -12.22 -28.91
C ASN A 1168 7.32 -12.67 -29.24
N GLY A 1169 8.32 -11.84 -28.93
CA GLY A 1169 9.73 -12.19 -29.09
C GLY A 1169 10.17 -12.42 -30.54
N ASN A 1170 9.59 -11.69 -31.50
CA ASN A 1170 9.78 -11.88 -32.94
C ASN A 1170 9.35 -13.28 -33.43
N ARG A 1171 8.20 -13.77 -32.95
CA ARG A 1171 7.62 -15.06 -33.35
C ARG A 1171 6.15 -14.92 -33.74
N ASN A 1172 5.73 -15.71 -34.72
CA ASN A 1172 4.31 -15.86 -35.08
C ASN A 1172 3.55 -16.66 -34.02
N GLY A 1173 2.22 -16.57 -34.06
CA GLY A 1173 1.35 -17.28 -33.11
C GLY A 1173 1.12 -16.53 -31.79
N TRP A 1174 1.24 -15.19 -31.79
CA TRP A 1174 0.85 -14.38 -30.63
C TRP A 1174 -0.66 -14.47 -30.39
N SER A 1175 -1.08 -14.29 -29.14
CA SER A 1175 -2.49 -14.32 -28.77
C SER A 1175 -3.22 -13.05 -29.23
N GLU A 1176 -4.53 -13.17 -29.46
CA GLU A 1176 -5.40 -12.01 -29.64
C GLU A 1176 -5.38 -11.18 -28.35
N ALA A 1177 -5.44 -9.86 -28.48
CA ALA A 1177 -5.36 -8.95 -27.35
C ALA A 1177 -6.47 -9.27 -26.33
N ASP A 1178 -6.08 -9.56 -25.08
CA ASP A 1178 -7.04 -9.81 -24.01
C ASP A 1178 -7.21 -8.55 -23.15
N PRO A 1179 -8.35 -7.85 -23.29
CA PRO A 1179 -8.60 -6.60 -22.61
C PRO A 1179 -8.87 -6.77 -21.10
N SER A 1180 -8.87 -8.00 -20.56
CA SER A 1180 -8.92 -8.23 -19.10
C SER A 1180 -7.58 -8.00 -18.40
N HIS A 1181 -6.47 -7.85 -19.13
CA HIS A 1181 -5.18 -7.50 -18.56
C HIS A 1181 -4.97 -5.98 -18.64
N SER A 1182 -4.54 -5.36 -17.53
CA SER A 1182 -4.29 -3.92 -17.44
C SER A 1182 -3.25 -3.43 -18.45
N THR A 1183 -2.21 -4.24 -18.70
CA THR A 1183 -1.17 -3.96 -19.70
C THR A 1183 -1.72 -3.90 -21.13
N THR A 1184 -2.70 -4.74 -21.45
CA THR A 1184 -3.41 -4.67 -22.74
C THR A 1184 -4.19 -3.37 -22.84
N VAL A 1185 -4.94 -3.00 -21.80
CA VAL A 1185 -5.71 -1.74 -21.77
C VAL A 1185 -4.79 -0.53 -21.94
N ASP A 1186 -3.60 -0.54 -21.35
CA ASP A 1186 -2.59 0.52 -21.54
C ASP A 1186 -2.10 0.64 -22.99
N THR A 1187 -1.78 -0.49 -23.62
CA THR A 1187 -1.37 -0.48 -25.03
C THR A 1187 -2.51 -0.04 -25.94
N LEU A 1188 -3.76 -0.45 -25.66
CA LEU A 1188 -4.95 0.00 -26.38
C LEU A 1188 -5.16 1.52 -26.26
N ASN A 1189 -4.94 2.11 -25.09
CA ASN A 1189 -5.01 3.56 -24.88
C ASN A 1189 -3.96 4.34 -25.66
N LYS A 1190 -2.77 3.76 -25.80
CA LYS A 1190 -1.62 4.41 -26.44
C LYS A 1190 -1.64 4.24 -27.97
N ASP A 1191 -1.82 3.01 -28.41
CA ASP A 1191 -1.52 2.55 -29.78
C ASP A 1191 -2.79 2.13 -30.55
N GLY A 1192 -3.95 2.00 -29.89
CA GLY A 1192 -5.25 1.72 -30.53
C GLY A 1192 -5.21 0.45 -31.36
N ILE A 1193 -5.56 0.54 -32.66
CA ILE A 1193 -5.51 -0.60 -33.58
C ILE A 1193 -4.10 -1.14 -33.85
N HIS A 1194 -3.04 -0.42 -33.45
CA HIS A 1194 -1.66 -0.86 -33.58
C HIS A 1194 -1.18 -1.66 -32.37
N SER A 1195 -2.04 -1.87 -31.37
CA SER A 1195 -1.68 -2.62 -30.16
C SER A 1195 -1.39 -4.10 -30.48
N PRO A 1196 -0.45 -4.74 -29.76
CA PRO A 1196 -0.18 -6.17 -29.91
C PRO A 1196 -1.46 -6.99 -29.77
N GLY A 1197 -1.70 -7.91 -30.71
CA GLY A 1197 -2.86 -8.81 -30.67
C GLY A 1197 -4.16 -8.25 -31.28
N VAL A 1198 -4.18 -7.02 -31.81
CA VAL A 1198 -5.36 -6.49 -32.53
C VAL A 1198 -5.37 -6.91 -34.01
N VAL A 1199 -4.23 -6.79 -34.69
CA VAL A 1199 -4.08 -7.24 -36.08
C VAL A 1199 -3.34 -8.58 -36.11
N MET A 1200 -4.07 -9.63 -36.49
CA MET A 1200 -3.61 -11.02 -36.46
C MET A 1200 -3.22 -11.51 -37.85
N ILE A 1201 -2.10 -11.02 -38.39
CA ILE A 1201 -1.56 -11.46 -39.69
C ILE A 1201 -0.10 -11.95 -39.51
N PRO A 1202 0.23 -13.20 -39.88
CA PRO A 1202 1.59 -13.73 -39.73
C PRO A 1202 2.63 -12.94 -40.54
N ILE A 1203 3.85 -12.85 -40.02
CA ILE A 1203 4.99 -12.13 -40.63
C ILE A 1203 6.17 -13.08 -40.80
N CYS A 1204 6.76 -13.15 -41.99
CA CYS A 1204 8.00 -13.89 -42.19
C CYS A 1204 8.76 -13.42 -43.45
N GLY A 1205 9.99 -13.93 -43.62
CA GLY A 1205 10.76 -13.76 -44.84
C GLY A 1205 10.34 -14.72 -45.96
N VAL A 1206 10.67 -14.38 -47.20
CA VAL A 1206 10.20 -15.10 -48.39
C VAL A 1206 10.68 -16.55 -48.47
N GLU A 1207 11.90 -16.84 -48.02
CA GLU A 1207 12.48 -18.18 -48.12
C GLU A 1207 11.79 -19.18 -47.17
N LEU A 1208 11.45 -18.75 -45.95
CA LEU A 1208 10.72 -19.57 -44.98
C LEU A 1208 9.31 -19.89 -45.51
N ALA A 1209 8.59 -18.86 -45.95
CA ALA A 1209 7.25 -19.02 -46.51
C ALA A 1209 7.26 -19.94 -47.74
N TYR A 1210 8.20 -19.74 -48.65
CA TYR A 1210 8.29 -20.52 -49.89
C TYR A 1210 8.64 -21.99 -49.64
N SER A 1211 9.50 -22.26 -48.65
CA SER A 1211 9.83 -23.62 -48.20
C SER A 1211 8.60 -24.34 -47.63
N ASN A 1212 7.86 -23.69 -46.73
CA ASN A 1212 6.67 -24.27 -46.12
C ASN A 1212 5.53 -24.44 -47.13
N TRP A 1213 5.39 -23.52 -48.10
CA TRP A 1213 4.38 -23.60 -49.15
C TRP A 1213 4.51 -24.86 -50.02
N GLY A 1214 5.73 -25.38 -50.18
CA GLY A 1214 6.00 -26.60 -50.94
C GLY A 1214 5.67 -27.91 -50.22
N LYS A 1215 5.26 -27.87 -48.94
CA LYS A 1215 4.95 -29.06 -48.12
C LYS A 1215 3.44 -29.28 -48.05
N GLU A 1216 2.95 -30.41 -48.56
CA GLU A 1216 1.51 -30.70 -48.65
C GLU A 1216 0.80 -30.79 -47.28
N ASP A 1217 1.52 -31.18 -46.21
CA ASP A 1217 0.95 -31.34 -44.87
C ASP A 1217 0.91 -30.05 -44.01
N ALA A 1218 1.47 -28.93 -44.51
CA ALA A 1218 1.64 -27.70 -43.73
C ALA A 1218 0.46 -26.71 -43.81
N THR A 1219 -0.48 -26.90 -44.74
CA THR A 1219 -1.56 -25.93 -45.06
C THR A 1219 -2.58 -25.70 -43.93
N ASN A 1220 -2.70 -26.64 -42.99
CA ASN A 1220 -3.61 -26.55 -41.84
C ASN A 1220 -2.95 -26.01 -40.57
N VAL A 1221 -1.66 -25.64 -40.62
CA VAL A 1221 -0.93 -25.14 -39.45
C VAL A 1221 -1.32 -23.67 -39.18
N PRO A 1222 -1.69 -23.29 -37.95
CA PRO A 1222 -1.88 -21.89 -37.59
C PRO A 1222 -0.64 -21.07 -37.94
N GLY A 1223 -0.82 -19.92 -38.61
CA GLY A 1223 0.30 -19.08 -39.03
C GLY A 1223 0.98 -19.49 -40.35
N TYR A 1224 0.49 -20.51 -41.05
CA TYR A 1224 0.96 -20.88 -42.39
C TYR A 1224 0.83 -19.71 -43.40
N PRO A 1225 1.83 -19.48 -44.29
CA PRO A 1225 3.06 -20.25 -44.51
C PRO A 1225 4.25 -19.86 -43.60
N CYS A 1226 4.06 -18.92 -42.68
CA CYS A 1226 5.12 -18.44 -41.79
C CYS A 1226 5.45 -19.38 -40.63
N GLN A 1227 4.60 -20.38 -40.39
CA GLN A 1227 4.85 -21.53 -39.51
C GLN A 1227 4.62 -22.83 -40.30
N GLY A 1228 5.40 -23.87 -39.97
CA GLY A 1228 5.27 -25.22 -40.53
C GLY A 1228 5.25 -26.26 -39.42
N LEU A 1229 5.02 -27.53 -39.76
CA LEU A 1229 5.15 -28.64 -38.80
C LEU A 1229 6.59 -28.67 -38.26
N GLU A 1230 6.76 -28.53 -36.94
CA GLU A 1230 8.04 -28.75 -36.29
C GLU A 1230 8.54 -30.17 -36.61
N ALA A 1231 9.83 -30.29 -36.93
CA ALA A 1231 10.48 -31.54 -37.33
C ALA A 1231 10.93 -32.34 -36.11
#